data_AF-A0AA49FLC2-F1
#
_entry.id   AF-A0AA49FLC2-F1
#
_cell.length_a   1.000
_cell.length_b   1.000
_cell.length_c   1.000
_cell.angle_alpha   90.00
_cell.angle_beta   90.00
_cell.angle_gamma   90.00
#
_symmetry.space_group_name_H-M   'P 1'
#
loop_
_entity.id
_entity.type
_entity.pdbx_description
1 polymer ?
#
loop_
_entity_poly.entity_id
_entity_poly.type
_entity_poly.pdbx_seq_one_letter_code
_entity_poly.pdbx_strand_id
1 'polypeptide(L)'
;MRGQKRLIDGIHSVSPTRDLWMGKPTEDLPGKVAVRFRTGQSGLLDMSSPRAAHWAGVIDELERAGQPVYVEIDEETGVITNVRIPRRHRVERIDPDERGNLMVRLRASSAIHWLLRSDPGHEAMRASLQAALGDGSERLITETRDEHEIIAVSLPEAAPGGPGMPAPLPLPDPPVSETRAADLFGGMAGRSCSPCNPAAECISFLYPDDGCWIRAHIMCHLMRAGGPDTTTNPPEDPEKVWINASTWLDAPTVNHPDCRVIWGWHVAPTLTVILPAGNEKRVIDPSLSPAPESEAAWKGRQGDPGATLTDTAWTDYNWIGDNTSVSLAQAHQAMQYYRDELRDRCLDIGPPPYSCTRNCFFIIDRSTFSDDEVEAMLHISAPAVVPSALYVVVDGFSPYELGFSAATMQHIPALNVSPSVAGMTITPVQLAFEHPSHLNRRQRLTWVYDVSFANTGGFTSEQVTVTLQATMATVSCTGYLYLVRQPNPYEIDGQTSWLSTDLRVFRIEAGQSKFGVAMGSNPSAFITQVIANLNGGNTGGQTFDNDISVDQQASRLELSGTVGGTPVFNFAVAKVRYRALAVSAADVRVFFRLFPVATTSLEYEQATTYRRHAAGGAAIPLLGIKNGEVAAIPCFASPRIDSAVSSMTAQTDAPNVQTLPPNPSGAEVVRYFGCWLDINQTQPQFPIQPVPVDGPYPSGRVSIQDLIRNEHQCLVSEIAFAPAPAQNGATPSVSDKLAQRNLAIVESANPGLAFSRRIPQTFEIRPSTGGSEHDELMIDWGNLPAGSVATLHMPGLSANGILLLAARKYRSHRLLRIDEHTLKFEAGGITYLPIPFTEGNLPGMLTVDLPEGIKKGQVFKVVVRQVAAEARRSSKARVESRQSDARHVVGSFQLTIPVRAKAEILPGQQRLLSNLRWIERAIPAGNRWAPVFARYVAQVADRVDALGGDAGLVAPSASGQWREAYRTCLLLTLAAILLVAALVVCAGVLSGGAALLGGIPVAALLARTVCLWRKKCRPTDCQLLRALLAGSVAGAALLALLAAFGTPAPHFIAALTASAVVAVAAAIAGWVKGCLGCGRCCSS
;
A
#
# COMPACT_ATOMS: atom_id res chain seq x y z
N MET A 1 -11.83 12.15 1.83
CA MET A 1 -10.60 11.86 1.08
C MET A 1 -10.58 12.70 -0.20
N ARG A 2 -9.44 13.27 -0.62
CA ARG A 2 -9.35 13.98 -1.93
C ARG A 2 -9.50 13.04 -3.14
N GLY A 3 -9.96 13.58 -4.27
CA GLY A 3 -10.24 12.80 -5.49
C GLY A 3 -11.46 11.89 -5.33
N GLN A 4 -12.39 12.29 -4.46
CA GLN A 4 -13.68 11.66 -4.28
C GLN A 4 -14.78 12.71 -4.41
N LYS A 5 -15.79 12.34 -5.19
CA LYS A 5 -16.99 13.13 -5.38
C LYS A 5 -18.00 12.76 -4.31
N ARG A 6 -18.40 13.73 -3.50
CA ARG A 6 -19.48 13.60 -2.50
C ARG A 6 -20.81 13.95 -3.14
N LEU A 7 -21.81 13.10 -2.96
CA LEU A 7 -23.15 13.28 -3.53
C LEU A 7 -24.21 12.90 -2.50
N ILE A 8 -25.25 13.73 -2.36
CA ILE A 8 -26.50 13.37 -1.70
C ILE A 8 -27.60 13.50 -2.73
N ASP A 9 -28.24 12.40 -3.06
CA ASP A 9 -29.23 12.38 -4.13
C ASP A 9 -30.19 11.19 -3.99
N GLY A 10 -31.34 11.28 -4.66
CA GLY A 10 -32.22 10.14 -4.83
C GLY A 10 -31.65 9.15 -5.86
N ILE A 11 -31.99 7.88 -5.67
CA ILE A 11 -31.64 6.83 -6.64
C ILE A 11 -32.67 6.84 -7.79
N HIS A 12 -32.17 6.72 -9.02
CA HIS A 12 -32.99 6.65 -10.23
C HIS A 12 -33.13 5.23 -10.76
N SER A 13 -32.03 4.45 -10.75
CA SER A 13 -32.04 3.05 -11.17
C SER A 13 -30.75 2.33 -10.75
N VAL A 14 -30.84 1.01 -10.54
CA VAL A 14 -29.70 0.11 -10.38
C VAL A 14 -29.59 -0.88 -11.55
N SER A 15 -28.36 -1.21 -11.98
CA SER A 15 -28.10 -2.13 -13.09
C SER A 15 -26.87 -3.00 -12.82
N PRO A 16 -26.92 -4.34 -12.97
CA PRO A 16 -28.08 -5.14 -13.34
C PRO A 16 -29.24 -5.10 -12.32
N THR A 17 -30.44 -5.49 -12.76
CA THR A 17 -31.65 -5.47 -11.94
C THR A 17 -31.52 -6.35 -10.70
N ARG A 18 -32.23 -5.96 -9.63
CA ARG A 18 -32.25 -6.58 -8.30
C ARG A 18 -32.24 -8.12 -8.30
N ASP A 19 -33.06 -8.76 -9.13
CA ASP A 19 -33.24 -10.21 -9.19
C ASP A 19 -31.96 -11.00 -9.52
N LEU A 20 -30.97 -10.32 -10.11
CA LEU A 20 -29.69 -10.92 -10.49
C LEU A 20 -28.68 -10.98 -9.33
N TRP A 21 -28.91 -10.29 -8.22
CA TRP A 21 -27.93 -10.22 -7.13
C TRP A 21 -28.54 -10.31 -5.72
N MET A 22 -29.81 -9.96 -5.52
CA MET A 22 -30.43 -10.05 -4.20
C MET A 22 -30.59 -11.50 -3.74
N GLY A 23 -30.10 -11.79 -2.53
CA GLY A 23 -30.17 -13.12 -1.91
C GLY A 23 -29.30 -14.19 -2.58
N LYS A 24 -28.41 -13.79 -3.50
CA LYS A 24 -27.46 -14.70 -4.18
C LYS A 24 -26.19 -14.89 -3.35
N PRO A 25 -25.54 -16.06 -3.42
CA PRO A 25 -24.20 -16.25 -2.85
C PRO A 25 -23.18 -15.39 -3.61
N THR A 26 -22.07 -15.04 -2.94
CA THR A 26 -21.03 -14.14 -3.49
C THR A 26 -20.49 -14.58 -4.84
N GLU A 27 -20.41 -15.90 -5.08
CA GLU A 27 -19.92 -16.52 -6.31
C GLU A 27 -20.81 -16.23 -7.53
N ASP A 28 -22.10 -16.02 -7.30
CA ASP A 28 -23.11 -15.77 -8.33
C ASP A 28 -23.38 -14.26 -8.53
N LEU A 29 -22.72 -13.39 -7.76
CA LEU A 29 -22.92 -11.94 -7.86
C LEU A 29 -22.30 -11.39 -9.16
N PRO A 30 -22.94 -10.42 -9.83
CA PRO A 30 -22.34 -9.71 -10.95
C PRO A 30 -21.13 -8.91 -10.46
N GLY A 31 -20.01 -8.90 -11.19
CA GLY A 31 -18.79 -8.24 -10.71
C GLY A 31 -18.95 -6.76 -10.33
N LYS A 32 -19.84 -6.01 -11.00
CA LYS A 32 -20.16 -4.61 -10.66
C LYS A 32 -21.67 -4.35 -10.76
N VAL A 33 -22.19 -3.49 -9.87
CA VAL A 33 -23.54 -2.91 -9.95
C VAL A 33 -23.43 -1.40 -10.12
N ALA A 34 -23.99 -0.87 -11.21
CA ALA A 34 -24.07 0.56 -11.47
C ALA A 34 -25.31 1.16 -10.81
N VAL A 35 -25.11 2.26 -10.08
CA VAL A 35 -26.15 3.08 -9.47
C VAL A 35 -26.23 4.39 -10.23
N ARG A 36 -27.41 4.72 -10.78
CA ARG A 36 -27.69 6.02 -11.38
C ARG A 36 -28.51 6.86 -10.41
N PHE A 37 -28.06 8.09 -10.18
CA PHE A 37 -28.71 9.05 -9.29
C PHE A 37 -29.59 10.02 -10.10
N ARG A 38 -30.59 10.64 -9.45
CA ARG A 38 -31.60 11.50 -10.13
C ARG A 38 -31.00 12.72 -10.80
N THR A 39 -29.87 13.23 -10.31
CA THR A 39 -29.11 14.33 -10.92
C THR A 39 -28.28 13.91 -12.14
N GLY A 40 -28.37 12.64 -12.57
CA GLY A 40 -27.67 12.10 -13.75
C GLY A 40 -26.25 11.59 -13.46
N GLN A 41 -25.79 11.67 -12.22
CA GLN A 41 -24.52 11.07 -11.81
C GLN A 41 -24.64 9.55 -11.72
N SER A 42 -23.51 8.86 -11.79
CA SER A 42 -23.45 7.41 -11.60
C SER A 42 -22.24 6.97 -10.80
N GLY A 43 -22.39 5.88 -10.07
CA GLY A 43 -21.29 5.19 -9.37
C GLY A 43 -21.39 3.68 -9.53
N LEU A 44 -20.32 2.97 -9.18
CA LEU A 44 -20.19 1.52 -9.30
C LEU A 44 -19.94 0.90 -7.93
N LEU A 45 -20.78 -0.06 -7.55
CA LEU A 45 -20.52 -0.97 -6.44
C LEU A 45 -19.75 -2.16 -6.98
N ASP A 46 -18.57 -2.42 -6.41
CA ASP A 46 -17.79 -3.61 -6.71
C ASP A 46 -18.28 -4.77 -5.83
N MET A 47 -19.12 -5.64 -6.40
CA MET A 47 -19.84 -6.66 -5.66
C MET A 47 -18.95 -7.81 -5.19
N SER A 48 -17.67 -7.85 -5.61
CA SER A 48 -16.70 -8.76 -5.00
C SER A 48 -16.36 -8.34 -3.56
N SER A 49 -16.74 -7.12 -3.17
CA SER A 49 -16.71 -6.65 -1.78
C SER A 49 -18.01 -7.02 -1.07
N PRO A 50 -17.96 -7.83 0.02
CA PRO A 50 -19.13 -8.11 0.84
C PRO A 50 -19.80 -6.85 1.38
N ARG A 51 -19.00 -5.82 1.68
CA ARG A 51 -19.49 -4.51 2.13
C ARG A 51 -20.25 -3.76 1.04
N ALA A 52 -19.76 -3.79 -0.20
CA ALA A 52 -20.48 -3.18 -1.33
C ALA A 52 -21.77 -3.94 -1.68
N ALA A 53 -21.78 -5.26 -1.52
CA ALA A 53 -23.00 -6.07 -1.66
C ALA A 53 -24.05 -5.73 -0.59
N HIS A 54 -23.62 -5.46 0.66
CA HIS A 54 -24.48 -4.92 1.71
C HIS A 54 -25.03 -3.54 1.34
N TRP A 55 -24.17 -2.63 0.87
CA TRP A 55 -24.60 -1.31 0.40
C TRP A 55 -25.57 -1.37 -0.78
N ALA A 56 -25.42 -2.34 -1.69
CA ALA A 56 -26.38 -2.54 -2.78
C ALA A 56 -27.79 -2.81 -2.23
N GLY A 57 -27.90 -3.64 -1.18
CA GLY A 57 -29.16 -3.90 -0.49
C GLY A 57 -29.75 -2.64 0.18
N VAL A 58 -28.92 -1.88 0.89
CA VAL A 58 -29.33 -0.59 1.50
C VAL A 58 -29.80 0.40 0.43
N ILE A 59 -29.07 0.53 -0.68
CA ILE A 59 -29.43 1.42 -1.80
C ILE A 59 -30.77 0.99 -2.43
N ASP A 60 -31.00 -0.31 -2.64
CA ASP A 60 -32.28 -0.82 -3.13
C ASP A 60 -33.45 -0.50 -2.19
N GLU A 61 -33.23 -0.55 -0.87
CA GLU A 61 -34.24 -0.16 0.12
C GLU A 61 -34.55 1.35 0.08
N LEU A 62 -33.51 2.19 0.00
CA LEU A 62 -33.67 3.64 -0.12
C LEU A 62 -34.35 4.03 -1.43
N GLU A 63 -34.01 3.37 -2.54
CA GLU A 63 -34.68 3.56 -3.84
C GLU A 63 -36.19 3.28 -3.72
N ARG A 64 -36.55 2.13 -3.14
CA ARG A 64 -37.96 1.73 -2.93
C ARG A 64 -38.69 2.64 -1.96
N ALA A 65 -38.01 3.19 -0.97
CA ALA A 65 -38.55 4.14 -0.01
C ALA A 65 -38.59 5.59 -0.54
N GLY A 66 -38.04 5.85 -1.73
CA GLY A 66 -37.91 7.20 -2.28
C GLY A 66 -37.00 8.12 -1.45
N GLN A 67 -36.07 7.55 -0.68
CA GLN A 67 -35.17 8.28 0.21
C GLN A 67 -33.84 8.61 -0.47
N PRO A 68 -33.19 9.75 -0.11
CA PRO A 68 -31.87 10.08 -0.61
C PRO A 68 -30.80 9.18 0.02
N VAL A 69 -29.67 9.05 -0.67
CA VAL A 69 -28.46 8.39 -0.18
C VAL A 69 -27.29 9.36 -0.27
N TYR A 70 -26.40 9.32 0.72
CA TYR A 70 -25.09 9.94 0.61
C TYR A 70 -24.09 8.91 0.09
N VAL A 71 -23.34 9.28 -0.94
CA VAL A 71 -22.25 8.44 -1.47
C VAL A 71 -20.97 9.25 -1.66
N GLU A 72 -19.83 8.57 -1.47
CA GLU A 72 -18.54 9.05 -1.97
C GLU A 72 -18.11 8.16 -3.15
N ILE A 73 -17.78 8.80 -4.27
CA ILE A 73 -17.44 8.14 -5.52
C ILE A 73 -16.01 8.51 -5.90
N ASP A 74 -15.15 7.51 -6.11
CA ASP A 74 -13.81 7.71 -6.65
C ASP A 74 -13.89 8.33 -8.05
N GLU A 75 -13.26 9.49 -8.25
CA GLU A 75 -13.41 10.26 -9.50
C GLU A 75 -12.82 9.58 -10.73
N GLU A 76 -11.81 8.72 -10.55
CA GLU A 76 -11.12 8.05 -11.65
C GLU A 76 -11.78 6.74 -12.05
N THR A 77 -12.15 5.93 -11.06
CA THR A 77 -12.71 4.59 -11.28
C THR A 77 -14.23 4.55 -11.26
N GLY A 78 -14.88 5.60 -10.74
CA GLY A 78 -16.32 5.65 -10.54
C GLY A 78 -16.83 4.73 -9.43
N VAL A 79 -15.92 4.09 -8.67
CA VAL A 79 -16.29 3.16 -7.60
C VAL A 79 -16.86 3.93 -6.40
N ILE A 80 -18.00 3.48 -5.89
CA ILE A 80 -18.58 3.98 -4.64
C ILE A 80 -17.78 3.40 -3.48
N THR A 81 -17.16 4.27 -2.70
CA THR A 81 -16.26 3.90 -1.59
C THR A 81 -16.85 4.16 -0.21
N ASN A 82 -18.00 4.83 -0.15
CA ASN A 82 -18.70 5.10 1.09
C ASN A 82 -20.19 5.31 0.79
N VAL A 83 -21.06 4.77 1.65
CA VAL A 83 -22.51 4.93 1.59
C VAL A 83 -22.99 5.29 2.99
N ARG A 84 -23.78 6.37 3.09
CA ARG A 84 -24.42 6.80 4.34
C ARG A 84 -25.88 7.15 4.10
N ILE A 85 -26.68 7.02 5.14
CA ILE A 85 -28.12 7.29 5.10
C ILE A 85 -28.37 8.65 5.76
N PRO A 86 -28.80 9.69 5.02
CA PRO A 86 -29.22 10.95 5.61
C PRO A 86 -30.45 10.73 6.51
N ARG A 87 -30.35 11.07 7.80
CA ARG A 87 -31.43 10.88 8.78
C ARG A 87 -32.08 12.20 9.15
N ARG A 88 -33.40 12.15 9.39
CA ARG A 88 -34.19 13.31 9.82
C ARG A 88 -34.00 13.52 11.32
N HIS A 89 -33.51 14.69 11.70
CA HIS A 89 -33.35 15.08 13.09
C HIS A 89 -33.81 16.51 13.33
N ARG A 90 -34.25 16.78 14.57
CA ARG A 90 -34.34 18.14 15.11
C ARG A 90 -33.09 18.44 15.93
N VAL A 91 -32.56 19.63 15.78
CA VAL A 91 -31.40 20.08 16.55
C VAL A 91 -31.89 20.55 17.92
N GLU A 92 -31.33 19.97 19.00
CA GLU A 92 -31.70 20.32 20.37
C GLU A 92 -30.71 21.30 21.00
N ARG A 93 -29.42 21.13 20.72
CA ARG A 93 -28.38 21.96 21.30
C ARG A 93 -27.14 21.98 20.41
N ILE A 94 -26.46 23.13 20.40
CA ILE A 94 -25.16 23.31 19.76
C ILE A 94 -24.24 24.00 20.78
N ASP A 95 -23.15 23.35 21.14
CA ASP A 95 -22.13 23.90 22.04
C ASP A 95 -20.77 23.97 21.32
N PRO A 96 -20.11 25.14 21.26
CA PRO A 96 -18.75 25.21 20.72
C PRO A 96 -17.74 24.62 21.70
N ASP A 97 -16.73 23.94 21.17
CA ASP A 97 -15.53 23.59 21.95
C ASP A 97 -14.48 24.71 21.87
N GLU A 98 -13.41 24.60 22.67
CA GLU A 98 -12.31 25.57 22.73
C GLU A 98 -11.57 25.75 21.38
N ARG A 99 -11.78 24.85 20.41
CA ARG A 99 -11.10 24.81 19.11
C ARG A 99 -12.01 25.32 17.97
N GLY A 100 -13.29 25.59 18.27
CA GLY A 100 -14.31 26.03 17.32
C GLY A 100 -14.97 24.89 16.54
N ASN A 101 -14.80 23.63 16.96
CA ASN A 101 -15.72 22.57 16.54
C ASN A 101 -17.06 22.76 17.27
N LEU A 102 -18.13 22.21 16.72
CA LEU A 102 -19.45 22.29 17.32
C LEU A 102 -19.90 20.91 17.75
N MET A 103 -20.16 20.75 19.04
CA MET A 103 -20.87 19.61 19.59
C MET A 103 -22.37 19.83 19.36
N VAL A 104 -23.03 18.88 18.70
CA VAL A 104 -24.43 18.97 18.28
C VAL A 104 -25.21 17.84 18.93
N ARG A 105 -26.30 18.18 19.64
CA ARG A 105 -27.25 17.21 20.18
C ARG A 105 -28.49 17.20 19.32
N LEU A 106 -28.91 16.00 18.94
CA LEU A 106 -30.04 15.76 18.05
C LEU A 106 -31.15 15.06 18.84
N ARG A 107 -32.40 15.46 18.59
CA ARG A 107 -33.56 14.76 19.12
C ARG A 107 -33.59 13.35 18.56
N ALA A 108 -33.95 12.37 19.39
CA ALA A 108 -33.96 10.96 19.05
C ALA A 108 -32.58 10.41 18.66
N SER A 109 -31.57 10.80 19.44
CA SER A 109 -30.20 10.28 19.38
C SER A 109 -29.57 10.41 20.75
N SER A 110 -29.06 9.31 21.33
CA SER A 110 -28.22 9.36 22.52
C SER A 110 -26.80 9.81 22.18
N ALA A 111 -26.33 9.54 20.96
CA ALA A 111 -25.00 9.91 20.50
C ALA A 111 -24.77 11.43 20.50
N ILE A 112 -23.52 11.81 20.75
CA ILE A 112 -23.04 13.19 20.57
C ILE A 112 -22.43 13.34 19.19
N HIS A 113 -22.89 14.34 18.44
CA HIS A 113 -22.49 14.61 17.07
C HIS A 113 -21.51 15.77 17.00
N TRP A 114 -20.61 15.77 16.02
CA TRP A 114 -19.56 16.78 15.89
C TRP A 114 -19.54 17.41 14.51
N LEU A 115 -19.66 18.72 14.42
CA LEU A 115 -19.31 19.46 13.20
C LEU A 115 -17.89 20.01 13.35
N LEU A 116 -16.94 19.36 12.69
CA LEU A 116 -15.53 19.75 12.73
C LEU A 116 -15.29 21.07 12.01
N ARG A 117 -14.42 21.92 12.58
CA ARG A 117 -14.00 23.19 11.97
C ARG A 117 -13.18 23.00 10.70
N SER A 118 -12.49 21.87 10.59
CA SER A 118 -11.67 21.52 9.44
C SER A 118 -12.47 21.09 8.20
N ASP A 119 -13.79 20.85 8.33
CA ASP A 119 -14.60 20.46 7.19
C ASP A 119 -14.82 21.64 6.22
N PRO A 120 -14.61 21.47 4.90
CA PRO A 120 -14.80 22.54 3.92
C PRO A 120 -16.22 23.13 3.89
N GLY A 121 -17.23 22.35 4.26
CA GLY A 121 -18.64 22.75 4.35
C GLY A 121 -19.04 23.33 5.71
N HIS A 122 -18.10 23.50 6.65
CA HIS A 122 -18.37 23.89 8.03
C HIS A 122 -19.33 25.07 8.15
N GLU A 123 -19.04 26.19 7.48
CA GLU A 123 -19.87 27.40 7.61
C GLU A 123 -21.30 27.22 7.12
N ALA A 124 -21.49 26.51 5.99
CA ALA A 124 -22.81 26.25 5.44
C ALA A 124 -23.62 25.30 6.32
N MET A 125 -23.00 24.23 6.81
CA MET A 125 -23.64 23.27 7.72
C MET A 125 -23.96 23.93 9.07
N ARG A 126 -23.02 24.71 9.62
CA ARG A 126 -23.21 25.49 10.85
C ARG A 126 -24.42 26.41 10.72
N ALA A 127 -24.51 27.17 9.64
CA ALA A 127 -25.64 28.08 9.40
C ALA A 127 -26.98 27.31 9.33
N SER A 128 -27.01 26.17 8.63
CA SER A 128 -28.21 25.33 8.50
C SER A 128 -28.66 24.74 9.84
N LEU A 129 -27.72 24.27 10.66
CA LEU A 129 -27.98 23.74 12.00
C LEU A 129 -28.44 24.83 12.98
N GLN A 130 -27.81 26.02 12.93
CA GLN A 130 -28.23 27.17 13.74
C GLN A 130 -29.64 27.64 13.38
N ALA A 131 -29.98 27.65 12.09
CA ALA A 131 -31.34 27.96 11.65
C ALA A 131 -32.34 26.93 12.19
N ALA A 132 -32.04 25.63 12.08
CA ALA A 132 -32.88 24.54 12.59
C ALA A 132 -33.09 24.61 14.10
N LEU A 133 -32.06 25.00 14.86
CA LEU A 133 -32.16 25.21 16.31
C LEU A 133 -33.08 26.40 16.63
N GLY A 134 -33.01 27.48 15.85
CA GLY A 134 -33.81 28.68 16.07
C GLY A 134 -35.29 28.54 15.70
N ASP A 135 -35.60 27.82 14.62
CA ASP A 135 -36.96 27.66 14.10
C ASP A 135 -37.61 26.30 14.44
N GLY A 136 -36.85 25.37 15.02
CA GLY A 136 -37.29 24.02 15.38
C GLY A 136 -37.54 23.09 14.20
N SER A 137 -37.14 23.48 12.98
CA SER A 137 -37.34 22.70 11.76
C SER A 137 -36.39 21.51 11.66
N GLU A 138 -36.81 20.48 10.93
CA GLU A 138 -36.01 19.26 10.75
C GLU A 138 -34.92 19.45 9.68
N ARG A 139 -33.82 18.73 9.85
CA ARG A 139 -32.74 18.61 8.86
C ARG A 139 -32.49 17.15 8.54
N LEU A 140 -32.12 16.88 7.29
CA LEU A 140 -31.46 15.65 6.91
C LEU A 140 -29.97 15.80 7.24
N ILE A 141 -29.52 15.07 8.25
CA ILE A 141 -28.15 15.07 8.74
C ILE A 141 -27.49 13.76 8.31
N THR A 142 -26.31 13.86 7.72
CA THR A 142 -25.46 12.72 7.40
C THR A 142 -24.19 12.80 8.23
N GLU A 143 -23.81 11.70 8.83
CA GLU A 143 -22.64 11.59 9.70
C GLU A 143 -21.66 10.51 9.22
N THR A 144 -20.43 10.53 9.75
CA THR A 144 -19.53 9.38 9.70
C THR A 144 -20.05 8.27 10.62
N ARG A 145 -19.65 7.02 10.35
CA ARG A 145 -20.20 5.84 11.03
C ARG A 145 -19.96 5.82 12.54
N ASP A 146 -18.68 5.95 12.91
CA ASP A 146 -18.19 5.61 14.25
C ASP A 146 -17.83 6.89 15.02
N GLU A 147 -17.40 7.95 14.31
CA GLU A 147 -16.98 9.19 14.95
C GLU A 147 -18.14 10.20 15.17
N HIS A 148 -19.31 9.95 14.58
CA HIS A 148 -20.47 10.86 14.58
C HIS A 148 -20.12 12.28 14.08
N GLU A 149 -19.21 12.37 13.11
CA GLU A 149 -18.85 13.65 12.49
C GLU A 149 -19.90 14.02 11.43
N ILE A 150 -20.55 15.18 11.57
CA ILE A 150 -21.53 15.68 10.60
C ILE A 150 -20.79 16.08 9.31
N ILE A 151 -21.07 15.33 8.24
CA ILE A 151 -20.46 15.52 6.92
C ILE A 151 -21.40 16.18 5.90
N ALA A 152 -22.71 16.19 6.18
CA ALA A 152 -23.66 16.96 5.39
C ALA A 152 -24.95 17.30 6.14
N VAL A 153 -25.53 18.44 5.79
CA VAL A 153 -26.84 18.91 6.30
C VAL A 153 -27.67 19.43 5.12
N SER A 154 -28.86 18.88 4.93
CA SER A 154 -29.78 19.27 3.85
C SER A 154 -31.23 19.42 4.35
N LEU A 155 -32.07 20.04 3.53
CA LEU A 155 -33.49 20.18 3.84
C LEU A 155 -34.24 18.89 3.49
N PRO A 156 -35.13 18.40 4.37
CA PRO A 156 -36.00 17.29 4.04
C PRO A 156 -37.06 17.66 2.98
N GLU A 157 -37.42 16.71 2.11
CA GLU A 157 -38.69 16.80 1.37
C GLU A 157 -39.88 16.71 2.35
N ALA A 158 -40.97 17.44 2.03
CA ALA A 158 -42.16 17.52 2.88
C ALA A 158 -42.77 16.13 3.11
N ALA A 159 -42.84 15.70 4.37
CA ALA A 159 -43.44 14.43 4.74
C ALA A 159 -44.96 14.57 4.99
N PRO A 160 -45.79 13.56 4.64
CA PRO A 160 -47.18 13.50 5.07
C PRO A 160 -47.25 13.22 6.58
N GLY A 161 -47.89 14.12 7.34
CA GLY A 161 -48.08 13.96 8.79
C GLY A 161 -49.23 13.00 9.10
N GLY A 162 -48.94 11.99 9.92
CA GLY A 162 -49.94 11.11 10.53
C GLY A 162 -49.98 11.30 12.05
N PRO A 163 -51.15 11.56 12.67
CA PRO A 163 -51.24 11.75 14.12
C PRO A 163 -51.24 10.40 14.85
N GLY A 164 -50.39 10.28 15.86
CA GLY A 164 -50.39 9.15 16.80
C GLY A 164 -51.53 9.27 17.82
N MET A 165 -52.21 8.15 18.06
CA MET A 165 -53.25 8.02 19.09
C MET A 165 -52.61 7.74 20.46
N PRO A 166 -53.15 8.29 21.57
CA PRO A 166 -52.58 8.13 22.90
C PRO A 166 -52.89 6.75 23.49
N ALA A 167 -51.93 6.16 24.21
CA ALA A 167 -52.06 4.90 24.93
C ALA A 167 -52.46 5.10 26.41
N PRO A 168 -53.06 4.10 27.07
CA PRO A 168 -53.52 4.19 28.45
C PRO A 168 -52.38 4.06 29.47
N LEU A 169 -52.62 4.59 30.68
CA LEU A 169 -51.69 4.60 31.82
C LEU A 169 -51.53 3.20 32.46
N PRO A 170 -50.34 2.83 32.98
CA PRO A 170 -50.10 1.54 33.62
C PRO A 170 -50.50 1.54 35.11
N LEU A 171 -50.77 0.33 35.63
CA LEU A 171 -50.95 0.02 37.05
C LEU A 171 -49.60 -0.50 37.61
N PRO A 172 -49.23 -0.22 38.87
CA PRO A 172 -48.03 -0.78 39.49
C PRO A 172 -48.22 -2.26 39.84
N ASP A 173 -47.24 -3.11 39.50
CA ASP A 173 -47.30 -4.58 39.64
C ASP A 173 -46.04 -5.17 40.37
N PRO A 174 -46.04 -6.45 40.79
CA PRO A 174 -45.24 -6.96 41.90
C PRO A 174 -43.77 -7.24 41.56
N PRO A 175 -42.90 -7.26 42.59
CA PRO A 175 -41.48 -7.51 42.44
C PRO A 175 -41.18 -8.97 42.02
N VAL A 176 -40.17 -9.17 41.17
CA VAL A 176 -39.69 -10.49 40.71
C VAL A 176 -38.57 -11.04 41.60
N SER A 177 -38.31 -12.35 41.58
CA SER A 177 -37.15 -12.92 42.29
C SER A 177 -35.81 -12.60 41.60
N GLU A 178 -34.70 -12.68 42.34
CA GLU A 178 -33.36 -12.46 41.79
C GLU A 178 -33.02 -13.43 40.64
N THR A 179 -33.37 -14.72 40.80
CA THR A 179 -33.19 -15.73 39.75
C THR A 179 -34.01 -15.37 38.51
N ARG A 180 -35.25 -14.93 38.69
CA ARG A 180 -36.12 -14.55 37.57
C ARG A 180 -35.57 -13.35 36.81
N ALA A 181 -35.05 -12.34 37.51
CA ALA A 181 -34.39 -11.19 36.90
C ALA A 181 -33.15 -11.61 36.08
N ALA A 182 -32.36 -12.56 36.58
CA ALA A 182 -31.21 -13.11 35.87
C ALA A 182 -31.63 -13.92 34.61
N ASP A 183 -32.69 -14.72 34.69
CA ASP A 183 -33.22 -15.48 33.55
C ASP A 183 -33.75 -14.55 32.45
N LEU A 184 -34.48 -13.50 32.82
CA LEU A 184 -34.97 -12.48 31.88
C LEU A 184 -33.82 -11.74 31.22
N PHE A 185 -32.78 -11.37 31.97
CA PHE A 185 -31.57 -10.77 31.43
C PHE A 185 -30.89 -11.71 30.42
N GLY A 186 -30.70 -12.98 30.79
CA GLY A 186 -30.12 -13.99 29.90
C GLY A 186 -30.94 -14.18 28.62
N GLY A 187 -32.27 -14.17 28.73
CA GLY A 187 -33.19 -14.24 27.60
C GLY A 187 -33.09 -13.02 26.67
N MET A 188 -32.91 -11.81 27.21
CA MET A 188 -32.69 -10.61 26.40
C MET A 188 -31.29 -10.62 25.76
N ALA A 189 -30.24 -10.94 26.53
CA ALA A 189 -28.89 -11.06 26.01
C ALA A 189 -28.77 -12.10 24.88
N GLY A 190 -29.50 -13.21 24.98
CA GLY A 190 -29.60 -14.24 23.93
C GLY A 190 -30.26 -13.78 22.63
N ARG A 191 -30.92 -12.61 22.61
CA ARG A 191 -31.48 -11.98 21.39
C ARG A 191 -30.50 -11.02 20.71
N SER A 192 -29.25 -10.96 21.16
CA SER A 192 -28.22 -10.13 20.54
C SER A 192 -28.01 -10.46 19.06
N CYS A 193 -27.80 -9.43 18.24
CA CYS A 193 -27.49 -9.60 16.83
C CYS A 193 -26.13 -10.29 16.61
N SER A 194 -26.09 -11.20 15.63
CA SER A 194 -24.83 -11.59 15.01
C SER A 194 -24.31 -10.39 14.18
N PRO A 195 -23.13 -9.83 14.45
CA PRO A 195 -22.73 -8.54 13.87
C PRO A 195 -22.71 -8.49 12.34
N CYS A 196 -22.20 -9.55 11.71
CA CYS A 196 -21.95 -9.56 10.25
C CYS A 196 -23.15 -10.09 9.45
N ASN A 197 -24.12 -10.68 10.15
CA ASN A 197 -25.35 -11.22 9.59
C ASN A 197 -26.52 -11.09 10.59
N PRO A 198 -26.94 -9.85 10.91
CA PRO A 198 -27.99 -9.60 11.88
C PRO A 198 -29.34 -10.12 11.37
N ALA A 199 -30.08 -10.82 12.23
CA ALA A 199 -31.43 -11.27 11.93
C ALA A 199 -32.46 -10.14 12.08
N ALA A 200 -33.60 -10.22 11.37
CA ALA A 200 -34.64 -9.19 11.40
C ALA A 200 -35.30 -8.96 12.78
N GLU A 201 -35.16 -9.90 13.72
CA GLU A 201 -35.75 -9.82 15.08
C GLU A 201 -34.69 -9.63 16.18
N CYS A 202 -33.40 -9.56 15.84
CA CYS A 202 -32.33 -9.43 16.84
C CYS A 202 -32.22 -7.99 17.38
N ILE A 203 -31.63 -7.84 18.57
CA ILE A 203 -31.40 -6.54 19.21
C ILE A 203 -29.91 -6.18 19.09
N SER A 204 -29.59 -4.97 18.61
CA SER A 204 -28.21 -4.54 18.31
C SER A 204 -27.42 -4.12 19.56
N PHE A 205 -27.34 -4.97 20.59
CA PHE A 205 -26.56 -4.66 21.80
C PHE A 205 -25.06 -4.43 21.53
N LEU A 206 -24.53 -5.06 20.48
CA LEU A 206 -23.15 -4.92 20.03
C LEU A 206 -22.90 -3.66 19.17
N TYR A 207 -23.91 -2.80 18.99
CA TYR A 207 -23.79 -1.46 18.39
C TYR A 207 -24.26 -0.42 19.42
N PRO A 208 -23.41 -0.06 20.40
CA PRO A 208 -23.83 0.76 21.53
C PRO A 208 -23.96 2.25 21.18
N ASP A 209 -23.43 2.69 20.04
CA ASP A 209 -23.34 4.08 19.59
C ASP A 209 -24.61 4.91 19.81
N ASP A 210 -25.76 4.36 19.42
CA ASP A 210 -27.05 5.03 19.47
C ASP A 210 -28.21 4.01 19.49
N GLY A 211 -29.47 4.46 19.55
CA GLY A 211 -30.65 3.59 19.44
C GLY A 211 -31.07 2.89 20.74
N CYS A 212 -30.59 3.37 21.89
CA CYS A 212 -30.88 2.79 23.21
C CYS A 212 -32.38 2.72 23.52
N TRP A 213 -33.15 3.74 23.14
CA TRP A 213 -34.59 3.78 23.34
C TRP A 213 -35.34 2.68 22.59
N ILE A 214 -34.86 2.31 21.40
CA ILE A 214 -35.44 1.20 20.62
C ILE A 214 -35.10 -0.14 21.28
N ARG A 215 -33.84 -0.33 21.73
CA ARG A 215 -33.42 -1.53 22.46
C ARG A 215 -34.28 -1.71 23.72
N ALA A 216 -34.41 -0.65 24.52
CA ALA A 216 -35.21 -0.66 25.73
C ALA A 216 -36.69 -0.99 25.44
N HIS A 217 -37.28 -0.36 24.42
CA HIS A 217 -38.69 -0.59 24.09
C HIS A 217 -38.97 -2.01 23.58
N ILE A 218 -38.08 -2.59 22.75
CA ILE A 218 -38.18 -4.00 22.32
C ILE A 218 -38.09 -4.92 23.54
N MET A 219 -37.11 -4.70 24.43
CA MET A 219 -36.99 -5.51 25.65
C MET A 219 -38.24 -5.43 26.53
N CYS A 220 -38.81 -4.23 26.72
CA CYS A 220 -40.06 -4.07 27.46
C CYS A 220 -41.22 -4.85 26.84
N HIS A 221 -41.44 -4.74 25.52
CA HIS A 221 -42.47 -5.52 24.82
C HIS A 221 -42.32 -7.02 25.01
N LEU A 222 -41.08 -7.53 24.91
CA LEU A 222 -40.80 -8.95 25.05
C LEU A 222 -41.00 -9.46 26.48
N MET A 223 -40.64 -8.68 27.49
CA MET A 223 -40.90 -9.00 28.89
C MET A 223 -42.41 -9.02 29.19
N ARG A 224 -43.17 -8.04 28.66
CA ARG A 224 -44.63 -7.98 28.81
C ARG A 224 -45.39 -9.06 28.05
N ALA A 225 -44.82 -9.58 26.96
CA ALA A 225 -45.42 -10.69 26.23
C ALA A 225 -45.26 -12.03 26.96
N GLY A 226 -44.21 -12.19 27.78
CA GLY A 226 -43.82 -13.48 28.33
C GLY A 226 -43.26 -14.44 27.26
N GLY A 227 -43.05 -15.69 27.66
CA GLY A 227 -42.64 -16.77 26.75
C GLY A 227 -43.84 -17.54 26.18
N PRO A 228 -43.60 -18.47 25.23
CA PRO A 228 -44.64 -19.34 24.67
C PRO A 228 -45.38 -20.17 25.74
N ASP A 229 -44.68 -20.47 26.84
CA ASP A 229 -45.24 -21.06 28.04
C ASP A 229 -45.19 -20.03 29.17
N THR A 230 -46.36 -19.46 29.48
CA THR A 230 -46.51 -18.43 30.52
C THR A 230 -46.40 -18.99 31.93
N THR A 231 -46.31 -20.31 32.11
CA THR A 231 -46.07 -20.93 33.42
C THR A 231 -44.58 -20.92 33.79
N THR A 232 -43.70 -21.01 32.79
CA THR A 232 -42.24 -21.00 32.96
C THR A 232 -41.64 -19.62 32.64
N ASN A 233 -42.32 -18.81 31.82
CA ASN A 233 -41.92 -17.45 31.48
C ASN A 233 -43.16 -16.52 31.45
N PRO A 234 -43.74 -16.17 32.61
CA PRO A 234 -44.89 -15.28 32.67
C PRO A 234 -44.58 -13.88 32.12
N PRO A 235 -45.62 -13.14 31.67
CA PRO A 235 -45.54 -11.69 31.46
C PRO A 235 -45.01 -10.96 32.69
N GLU A 236 -44.17 -9.95 32.45
CA GLU A 236 -43.64 -9.04 33.48
C GLU A 236 -44.03 -7.61 33.14
N ASP A 237 -44.05 -6.69 34.12
CA ASP A 237 -44.33 -5.27 33.88
C ASP A 237 -43.10 -4.39 34.15
N PRO A 238 -42.17 -4.27 33.18
CA PRO A 238 -40.98 -3.45 33.35
C PRO A 238 -41.33 -1.97 33.37
N GLU A 239 -40.42 -1.17 33.90
CA GLU A 239 -40.37 0.28 33.76
C GLU A 239 -39.15 0.68 32.90
N LYS A 240 -38.83 1.97 32.78
CA LYS A 240 -37.54 2.43 32.25
C LYS A 240 -36.88 3.42 33.20
N VAL A 241 -35.56 3.33 33.28
CA VAL A 241 -34.70 4.36 33.86
C VAL A 241 -33.95 5.10 32.76
N TRP A 242 -34.01 6.43 32.81
CA TRP A 242 -33.29 7.34 31.93
C TRP A 242 -32.14 7.98 32.71
N ILE A 243 -30.96 8.05 32.11
CA ILE A 243 -29.83 8.82 32.63
C ILE A 243 -29.56 10.02 31.72
N ASN A 244 -29.52 11.22 32.28
CA ASN A 244 -29.17 12.44 31.58
C ASN A 244 -27.81 12.94 32.08
N ALA A 245 -26.88 13.17 31.16
CA ALA A 245 -25.57 13.70 31.51
C ALA A 245 -25.65 15.14 32.04
N SER A 246 -24.81 15.42 33.04
CA SER A 246 -24.44 16.79 33.41
C SER A 246 -23.59 17.42 32.31
N THR A 247 -22.62 16.66 31.78
CA THR A 247 -21.73 17.12 30.69
C THR A 247 -21.85 16.20 29.49
N TRP A 248 -21.42 14.95 29.62
CA TRP A 248 -21.68 13.83 28.71
C TRP A 248 -21.42 12.53 29.47
N LEU A 249 -22.03 11.44 29.01
CA LEU A 249 -21.74 10.09 29.46
C LEU A 249 -20.53 9.57 28.65
N ASP A 250 -19.55 8.96 29.31
CA ASP A 250 -18.37 8.35 28.70
C ASP A 250 -18.35 6.88 29.14
N ALA A 251 -18.96 6.01 28.34
CA ALA A 251 -19.16 4.60 28.67
C ALA A 251 -18.07 3.74 27.99
N PRO A 252 -17.16 3.10 28.75
CA PRO A 252 -16.19 2.16 28.19
C PRO A 252 -16.89 0.94 27.60
N THR A 253 -16.52 0.54 26.39
CA THR A 253 -17.10 -0.65 25.73
C THR A 253 -16.13 -1.25 24.74
N VAL A 254 -16.05 -2.58 24.68
CA VAL A 254 -15.27 -3.28 23.64
C VAL A 254 -16.04 -3.40 22.32
N ASN A 255 -17.28 -2.93 22.27
CA ASN A 255 -18.15 -3.05 21.09
C ASN A 255 -18.07 -1.83 20.14
N HIS A 256 -17.21 -0.86 20.45
CA HIS A 256 -16.92 0.30 19.61
C HIS A 256 -15.41 0.39 19.30
N PRO A 257 -14.96 0.81 18.11
CA PRO A 257 -13.53 0.84 17.74
C PRO A 257 -12.67 1.77 18.61
N ASP A 258 -13.26 2.86 19.11
CA ASP A 258 -12.59 3.73 20.08
C ASP A 258 -12.61 3.18 21.52
N CYS A 259 -13.17 1.99 21.72
CA CYS A 259 -13.35 1.31 23.00
C CYS A 259 -14.15 2.09 24.06
N ARG A 260 -14.97 3.02 23.59
CA ARG A 260 -15.87 3.85 24.36
C ARG A 260 -16.94 4.41 23.44
N VAL A 261 -18.04 4.84 24.02
CA VAL A 261 -19.09 5.61 23.36
C VAL A 261 -19.46 6.81 24.23
N ILE A 262 -19.79 7.92 23.57
CA ILE A 262 -20.12 9.17 24.24
C ILE A 262 -21.59 9.49 23.99
N TRP A 263 -22.35 9.71 25.07
CA TRP A 263 -23.77 10.00 24.97
C TRP A 263 -24.19 11.27 25.70
N GLY A 264 -25.26 11.91 25.23
CA GLY A 264 -25.96 12.97 25.99
C GLY A 264 -26.91 12.41 27.05
N TRP A 265 -27.46 11.22 26.80
CA TRP A 265 -28.38 10.50 27.68
C TRP A 265 -28.42 9.02 27.29
N HIS A 266 -28.91 8.14 28.16
CA HIS A 266 -29.11 6.71 27.86
C HIS A 266 -30.36 6.18 28.58
N VAL A 267 -30.90 5.04 28.14
CA VAL A 267 -32.12 4.45 28.71
C VAL A 267 -32.07 2.93 28.68
N ALA A 268 -32.59 2.30 29.73
CA ALA A 268 -32.76 0.85 29.81
C ALA A 268 -34.01 0.47 30.62
N PRO A 269 -34.57 -0.74 30.42
CA PRO A 269 -35.64 -1.27 31.25
C PRO A 269 -35.21 -1.51 32.69
N THR A 270 -36.13 -1.36 33.62
CA THR A 270 -35.97 -1.75 35.03
C THR A 270 -37.01 -2.76 35.46
N LEU A 271 -36.62 -3.65 36.38
CA LEU A 271 -37.51 -4.57 37.08
C LEU A 271 -37.34 -4.36 38.59
N THR A 272 -38.43 -4.37 39.35
CA THR A 272 -38.34 -4.40 40.82
C THR A 272 -38.01 -5.82 41.25
N VAL A 273 -36.87 -6.03 41.92
CA VAL A 273 -36.35 -7.34 42.31
C VAL A 273 -36.39 -7.49 43.83
N ILE A 274 -36.90 -8.62 44.32
CA ILE A 274 -36.89 -9.00 45.73
C ILE A 274 -35.49 -9.43 46.12
N LEU A 275 -34.85 -8.67 47.03
CA LEU A 275 -33.55 -9.01 47.59
C LEU A 275 -33.64 -9.21 49.11
N PRO A 276 -32.67 -9.90 49.75
CA PRO A 276 -32.65 -10.08 51.19
C PRO A 276 -32.66 -8.77 52.00
N ALA A 277 -32.17 -7.68 51.42
CA ALA A 277 -32.11 -6.34 52.03
C ALA A 277 -33.34 -5.45 51.74
N GLY A 278 -34.34 -5.96 51.02
CA GLY A 278 -35.50 -5.21 50.53
C GLY A 278 -35.59 -5.20 49.01
N ASN A 279 -36.76 -4.84 48.48
CA ASN A 279 -36.95 -4.76 47.03
C ASN A 279 -36.14 -3.60 46.46
N GLU A 280 -35.46 -3.84 45.33
CA GLU A 280 -34.62 -2.86 44.65
C GLU A 280 -34.90 -2.89 43.14
N LYS A 281 -34.87 -1.74 42.47
CA LYS A 281 -34.90 -1.69 41.00
C LYS A 281 -33.57 -2.15 40.43
N ARG A 282 -33.63 -3.11 39.51
CA ARG A 282 -32.47 -3.61 38.76
C ARG A 282 -32.64 -3.29 37.28
N VAL A 283 -31.58 -2.75 36.69
CA VAL A 283 -31.49 -2.37 35.28
C VAL A 283 -31.16 -3.60 34.43
N ILE A 284 -31.89 -3.79 33.33
CA ILE A 284 -31.65 -4.85 32.34
C ILE A 284 -31.06 -4.25 31.07
N ASP A 285 -29.73 -4.17 31.00
CA ASP A 285 -29.02 -3.57 29.85
C ASP A 285 -27.86 -4.44 29.36
N PRO A 286 -28.11 -5.42 28.46
CA PRO A 286 -27.06 -6.22 27.86
C PRO A 286 -26.06 -5.44 26.98
N SER A 287 -26.31 -4.17 26.65
CA SER A 287 -25.34 -3.36 25.90
C SER A 287 -24.22 -2.79 26.77
N LEU A 288 -24.42 -2.72 28.10
CA LEU A 288 -23.47 -2.11 29.04
C LEU A 288 -23.12 -3.02 30.23
N SER A 289 -24.08 -3.79 30.71
CA SER A 289 -23.96 -4.62 31.91
C SER A 289 -23.87 -6.11 31.53
N PRO A 290 -23.10 -6.94 32.27
CA PRO A 290 -23.05 -8.39 32.08
C PRO A 290 -24.18 -9.15 32.79
N ALA A 291 -24.92 -8.49 33.69
CA ALA A 291 -26.01 -9.05 34.50
C ALA A 291 -26.97 -7.92 34.97
N PRO A 292 -28.12 -8.23 35.60
CA PRO A 292 -28.95 -7.22 36.26
C PRO A 292 -28.19 -6.47 37.37
N GLU A 293 -28.19 -5.15 37.32
CA GLU A 293 -27.43 -4.31 38.26
C GLU A 293 -28.30 -3.21 38.87
N SER A 294 -27.89 -2.68 40.03
CA SER A 294 -28.57 -1.52 40.61
C SER A 294 -28.42 -0.30 39.72
N GLU A 295 -29.38 0.62 39.80
CA GLU A 295 -29.32 1.90 39.07
C GLU A 295 -28.04 2.69 39.37
N ALA A 296 -27.55 2.63 40.62
CA ALA A 296 -26.31 3.27 41.02
C ALA A 296 -25.08 2.65 40.33
N ALA A 297 -25.02 1.31 40.22
CA ALA A 297 -23.95 0.61 39.51
C ALA A 297 -24.00 0.88 38.00
N TRP A 298 -25.20 0.85 37.41
CA TRP A 298 -25.41 1.18 35.99
C TRP A 298 -25.06 2.63 35.66
N LYS A 299 -25.39 3.60 36.54
CA LYS A 299 -24.93 4.99 36.44
C LYS A 299 -23.40 5.07 36.51
N GLY A 300 -22.78 4.34 37.43
CA GLY A 300 -21.32 4.35 37.64
C GLY A 300 -20.51 3.91 36.40
N ARG A 301 -21.07 3.04 35.55
CA ARG A 301 -20.43 2.59 34.29
C ARG A 301 -20.34 3.67 33.21
N GLN A 302 -21.09 4.76 33.35
CA GLN A 302 -21.28 5.77 32.29
C GLN A 302 -20.45 7.05 32.52
N GLY A 303 -19.57 7.05 33.53
CA GLY A 303 -18.48 8.03 33.62
C GLY A 303 -18.87 9.45 34.06
N ASP A 304 -20.15 9.72 34.38
CA ASP A 304 -20.62 11.04 34.82
C ASP A 304 -21.21 10.99 36.25
N PRO A 305 -20.44 11.35 37.29
CA PRO A 305 -20.93 11.42 38.66
C PRO A 305 -22.11 12.38 38.85
N GLY A 306 -22.16 13.45 38.04
CA GLY A 306 -23.18 14.50 38.07
C GLY A 306 -24.46 14.15 37.31
N ALA A 307 -24.50 13.02 36.59
CA ALA A 307 -25.67 12.62 35.83
C ALA A 307 -26.91 12.38 36.71
N THR A 308 -28.09 12.63 36.17
CA THR A 308 -29.37 12.47 36.88
C THR A 308 -30.12 11.26 36.34
N LEU A 309 -30.80 10.52 37.22
CA LEU A 309 -31.63 9.38 36.88
C LEU A 309 -33.11 9.75 36.96
N THR A 310 -33.94 9.23 36.06
CA THR A 310 -35.38 9.47 36.04
C THR A 310 -36.12 8.20 35.62
N ASP A 311 -37.02 7.73 36.48
CA ASP A 311 -37.87 6.59 36.19
C ASP A 311 -39.13 7.00 35.44
N THR A 312 -39.58 6.14 34.54
CA THR A 312 -40.77 6.34 33.69
C THR A 312 -41.48 5.01 33.43
N ALA A 313 -42.72 5.10 32.97
CA ALA A 313 -43.43 3.93 32.46
C ALA A 313 -42.72 3.34 31.23
N TRP A 314 -42.88 2.03 31.00
CA TRP A 314 -42.31 1.39 29.80
C TRP A 314 -42.89 1.92 28.48
N THR A 315 -43.99 2.66 28.51
CA THR A 315 -44.59 3.25 27.30
C THR A 315 -43.79 4.42 26.75
N ASP A 316 -42.98 5.10 27.58
CA ASP A 316 -42.18 6.26 27.14
C ASP A 316 -41.19 5.83 26.07
N TYR A 317 -41.37 6.26 24.81
CA TYR A 317 -40.60 5.73 23.71
C TYR A 317 -39.27 6.44 23.53
N ASN A 318 -39.26 7.69 23.04
CA ASN A 318 -38.05 8.33 22.50
C ASN A 318 -37.42 9.40 23.41
N TRP A 319 -38.19 9.97 24.34
CA TRP A 319 -37.72 10.86 25.41
C TRP A 319 -38.66 10.77 26.62
N ILE A 320 -38.26 11.34 27.75
CA ILE A 320 -39.08 11.36 28.98
C ILE A 320 -40.41 12.08 28.72
N GLY A 321 -41.52 11.38 28.89
CA GLY A 321 -42.87 11.87 28.60
C GLY A 321 -43.36 11.65 27.17
N ASP A 322 -42.59 10.97 26.31
CA ASP A 322 -43.03 10.56 24.96
C ASP A 322 -43.97 9.34 25.02
N ASN A 323 -45.27 9.58 25.12
CA ASN A 323 -46.28 8.52 25.19
C ASN A 323 -46.71 7.97 23.81
N THR A 324 -45.89 8.13 22.77
CA THR A 324 -46.17 7.60 21.43
C THR A 324 -46.29 6.08 21.46
N SER A 325 -47.43 5.53 21.02
CA SER A 325 -47.64 4.09 20.94
C SER A 325 -46.85 3.49 19.77
N VAL A 326 -45.82 2.70 20.08
CA VAL A 326 -44.97 2.00 19.11
C VAL A 326 -45.13 0.50 19.32
N SER A 327 -45.58 -0.22 18.30
CA SER A 327 -45.68 -1.68 18.33
C SER A 327 -44.29 -2.34 18.26
N LEU A 328 -44.18 -3.60 18.70
CA LEU A 328 -42.95 -4.39 18.57
C LEU A 328 -42.46 -4.46 17.11
N ALA A 329 -43.36 -4.59 16.14
CA ALA A 329 -43.02 -4.62 14.72
C ALA A 329 -42.44 -3.26 14.23
N GLN A 330 -43.02 -2.14 14.65
CA GLN A 330 -42.48 -0.81 14.34
C GLN A 330 -41.13 -0.58 15.02
N ALA A 331 -40.95 -1.07 16.25
CA ALA A 331 -39.67 -1.00 16.94
C ALA A 331 -38.58 -1.82 16.22
N HIS A 332 -38.90 -3.04 15.75
CA HIS A 332 -38.00 -3.83 14.91
C HIS A 332 -37.70 -3.18 13.56
N GLN A 333 -38.67 -2.51 12.95
CA GLN A 333 -38.44 -1.73 11.73
C GLN A 333 -37.48 -0.56 11.99
N ALA A 334 -37.66 0.18 13.09
CA ALA A 334 -36.77 1.27 13.47
C ALA A 334 -35.35 0.78 13.84
N MET A 335 -35.23 -0.43 14.39
CA MET A 335 -33.95 -1.08 14.70
C MET A 335 -33.14 -1.46 13.44
N GLN A 336 -33.78 -1.56 12.27
CA GLN A 336 -33.13 -2.02 11.04
C GLN A 336 -31.91 -1.17 10.68
N TYR A 337 -32.00 0.16 10.82
CA TYR A 337 -30.86 1.06 10.62
C TYR A 337 -29.62 0.66 11.43
N TYR A 338 -29.79 0.42 12.74
CA TYR A 338 -28.67 0.06 13.62
C TYR A 338 -28.14 -1.35 13.36
N ARG A 339 -28.95 -2.25 12.80
CA ARG A 339 -28.47 -3.55 12.30
C ARG A 339 -27.63 -3.39 11.05
N ASP A 340 -28.02 -2.50 10.14
CA ASP A 340 -27.26 -2.22 8.92
C ASP A 340 -25.94 -1.51 9.22
N GLU A 341 -25.90 -0.61 10.21
CA GLU A 341 -24.66 0.01 10.68
C GLU A 341 -23.76 -1.00 11.41
N LEU A 342 -24.31 -1.89 12.25
CA LEU A 342 -23.56 -3.00 12.86
C LEU A 342 -22.94 -3.92 11.80
N ARG A 343 -23.72 -4.23 10.75
CA ARG A 343 -23.25 -5.04 9.63
C ARG A 343 -22.19 -4.32 8.81
N ASP A 344 -22.40 -3.04 8.48
CA ASP A 344 -21.39 -2.22 7.77
C ASP A 344 -20.09 -2.18 8.57
N ARG A 345 -20.17 -1.96 9.89
CA ARG A 345 -19.00 -1.98 10.77
C ARG A 345 -18.32 -3.35 10.77
N CYS A 346 -19.05 -4.46 10.91
CA CYS A 346 -18.41 -5.78 10.83
C CYS A 346 -17.72 -6.00 9.48
N LEU A 347 -18.38 -5.67 8.37
CA LEU A 347 -17.83 -5.92 7.04
C LEU A 347 -16.63 -5.01 6.70
N ASP A 348 -16.48 -3.89 7.41
CA ASP A 348 -15.34 -2.99 7.29
C ASP A 348 -14.18 -3.41 8.19
N ILE A 349 -14.45 -3.60 9.48
CA ILE A 349 -13.41 -3.73 10.51
C ILE A 349 -13.47 -5.02 11.34
N GLY A 350 -14.39 -5.93 11.02
CA GLY A 350 -14.61 -7.19 11.74
C GLY A 350 -15.61 -7.08 12.90
N PRO A 351 -16.10 -8.22 13.44
CA PRO A 351 -17.06 -8.22 14.53
C PRO A 351 -16.40 -7.81 15.86
N PRO A 352 -17.12 -7.11 16.75
CA PRO A 352 -16.66 -6.91 18.13
C PRO A 352 -16.55 -8.25 18.90
N PRO A 353 -15.75 -8.32 19.98
CA PRO A 353 -15.08 -7.20 20.66
C PRO A 353 -13.82 -6.71 19.95
N TYR A 354 -13.63 -5.39 19.93
CA TYR A 354 -12.43 -4.72 19.44
C TYR A 354 -11.33 -4.65 20.50
N SER A 355 -10.07 -4.65 20.07
CA SER A 355 -8.92 -4.59 20.98
C SER A 355 -8.71 -3.18 21.54
N CYS A 356 -8.76 -3.06 22.87
CA CYS A 356 -8.59 -1.79 23.59
C CYS A 356 -7.16 -1.56 24.11
N THR A 357 -6.21 -2.42 23.71
CA THR A 357 -4.85 -2.46 24.25
C THR A 357 -4.01 -1.27 23.81
N ARG A 358 -3.67 -0.37 24.74
CA ARG A 358 -2.73 0.74 24.50
C ARG A 358 -1.30 0.18 24.43
N ASN A 359 -0.47 0.70 23.53
CA ASN A 359 0.87 0.15 23.31
C ASN A 359 1.94 1.23 23.12
N CYS A 360 3.18 0.87 23.42
CA CYS A 360 4.41 1.62 23.12
C CYS A 360 5.38 0.63 22.48
N PHE A 361 6.06 1.01 21.42
CA PHE A 361 7.16 0.22 20.88
C PHE A 361 8.19 1.10 20.17
N PHE A 362 9.41 0.59 20.03
CA PHE A 362 10.43 1.22 19.20
C PHE A 362 10.37 0.66 17.78
N ILE A 363 10.63 1.51 16.79
CA ILE A 363 11.11 1.06 15.47
C ILE A 363 12.56 1.53 15.39
N ILE A 364 13.52 0.62 15.23
CA ILE A 364 14.94 0.97 15.17
C ILE A 364 15.42 0.76 13.73
N ASP A 365 15.77 1.86 13.06
CA ASP A 365 16.37 1.84 11.71
C ASP A 365 17.89 1.63 11.84
N ARG A 366 18.56 2.34 12.77
CA ARG A 366 19.97 2.16 13.11
C ARG A 366 20.13 1.68 14.56
N SER A 367 20.50 0.41 14.74
CA SER A 367 20.73 -0.17 16.08
C SER A 367 22.21 -0.23 16.47
N THR A 368 23.14 -0.14 15.52
CA THR A 368 24.56 -0.37 15.76
C THR A 368 25.37 0.80 15.23
N PHE A 369 26.33 1.27 16.02
CA PHE A 369 27.29 2.31 15.65
C PHE A 369 28.68 1.79 15.96
N SER A 370 29.65 1.97 15.05
CA SER A 370 31.06 1.68 15.35
C SER A 370 31.84 2.96 15.68
N ASP A 371 32.91 2.83 16.45
CA ASP A 371 33.78 3.97 16.79
C ASP A 371 34.44 4.56 15.54
N ASP A 372 34.95 3.70 14.67
CA ASP A 372 35.55 4.09 13.39
C ASP A 372 34.56 4.83 12.47
N GLU A 373 33.30 4.37 12.40
CA GLU A 373 32.24 5.03 11.64
C GLU A 373 31.96 6.42 12.20
N VAL A 374 31.72 6.52 13.51
CA VAL A 374 31.40 7.80 14.16
C VAL A 374 32.57 8.78 14.06
N GLU A 375 33.81 8.31 14.18
CA GLU A 375 34.99 9.15 13.97
C GLU A 375 35.06 9.67 12.53
N ALA A 376 34.81 8.81 11.54
CA ALA A 376 34.75 9.21 10.14
C ALA A 376 33.66 10.26 9.89
N MET A 377 32.47 10.08 10.46
CA MET A 377 31.38 11.05 10.37
C MET A 377 31.75 12.39 11.03
N LEU A 378 32.47 12.37 12.15
CA LEU A 378 32.93 13.58 12.85
C LEU A 378 33.88 14.44 12.01
N HIS A 379 34.61 13.85 11.07
CA HIS A 379 35.43 14.60 10.10
C HIS A 379 34.60 15.27 9.01
N ILE A 380 33.38 14.79 8.74
CA ILE A 380 32.46 15.39 7.77
C ILE A 380 31.63 16.48 8.44
N SER A 381 31.12 16.21 9.64
CA SER A 381 30.29 17.13 10.44
C SER A 381 30.50 16.85 11.92
N ALA A 382 30.68 17.91 12.73
CA ALA A 382 30.76 17.82 14.19
C ALA A 382 29.60 18.64 14.82
N PRO A 383 28.61 17.99 15.47
CA PRO A 383 28.54 16.56 15.78
C PRO A 383 28.23 15.68 14.54
N ALA A 384 28.59 14.40 14.64
CA ALA A 384 28.18 13.36 13.71
C ALA A 384 26.70 13.02 13.97
N VAL A 385 25.82 13.20 12.97
CA VAL A 385 24.37 13.02 13.13
C VAL A 385 23.89 11.89 12.24
N VAL A 386 23.20 10.91 12.84
CA VAL A 386 22.44 9.87 12.14
C VAL A 386 20.95 10.22 12.27
N PRO A 387 20.34 10.76 11.21
CA PRO A 387 18.97 11.22 11.28
C PRO A 387 17.96 10.09 11.13
N SER A 388 16.79 10.25 11.77
CA SER A 388 15.71 9.27 11.78
C SER A 388 16.17 7.85 12.15
N ALA A 389 17.12 7.77 13.08
CA ALA A 389 17.77 6.53 13.50
C ALA A 389 16.81 5.59 14.24
N LEU A 390 15.88 6.16 15.01
CA LEU A 390 14.86 5.40 15.73
C LEU A 390 13.55 6.18 15.81
N TYR A 391 12.48 5.43 16.06
CA TYR A 391 11.14 5.96 16.22
C TYR A 391 10.56 5.42 17.53
N VAL A 392 9.89 6.29 18.29
CA VAL A 392 9.01 5.87 19.39
C VAL A 392 7.60 5.93 18.87
N VAL A 393 6.88 4.81 18.96
CA VAL A 393 5.49 4.70 18.51
C VAL A 393 4.61 4.50 19.73
N VAL A 394 3.64 5.40 19.92
CA VAL A 394 2.57 5.24 20.90
C VAL A 394 1.27 5.01 20.14
N ASP A 395 0.58 3.94 20.48
CA ASP A 395 -0.64 3.51 19.82
C ASP A 395 -1.79 3.41 20.81
N GLY A 396 -3.00 3.73 20.33
CA GLY A 396 -4.21 3.54 21.08
C GLY A 396 -4.65 4.68 21.98
N PHE A 397 -4.12 5.87 21.74
CA PHE A 397 -4.56 7.11 22.37
C PHE A 397 -5.04 8.08 21.30
N SER A 398 -6.06 8.87 21.63
CA SER A 398 -6.31 10.09 20.89
C SER A 398 -5.25 11.14 21.27
N PRO A 399 -4.83 12.01 20.34
CA PRO A 399 -4.00 13.14 20.68
C PRO A 399 -4.57 13.97 21.84
N TYR A 400 -5.90 14.12 21.93
CA TYR A 400 -6.56 14.80 23.05
C TYR A 400 -6.30 14.11 24.41
N GLU A 401 -6.42 12.78 24.50
CA GLU A 401 -6.10 12.01 25.73
C GLU A 401 -4.64 12.20 26.19
N LEU A 402 -3.74 12.58 25.28
CA LEU A 402 -2.33 12.83 25.54
C LEU A 402 -2.01 14.32 25.76
N GLY A 403 -3.02 15.19 25.78
CA GLY A 403 -2.86 16.63 26.02
C GLY A 403 -2.46 17.45 24.79
N PHE A 404 -2.56 16.90 23.58
CA PHE A 404 -2.32 17.67 22.35
C PHE A 404 -3.46 18.65 22.07
N SER A 405 -3.09 19.90 21.86
CA SER A 405 -3.94 20.99 21.38
C SER A 405 -3.24 21.74 20.25
N ALA A 406 -3.95 22.65 19.56
CA ALA A 406 -3.32 23.54 18.59
C ALA A 406 -2.14 24.32 19.19
N ALA A 407 -2.14 24.58 20.50
CA ALA A 407 -1.07 25.27 21.22
C ALA A 407 0.05 24.33 21.73
N THR A 408 -0.19 23.02 21.81
CA THR A 408 0.72 22.02 22.43
C THR A 408 1.04 20.86 21.50
N MET A 409 1.36 21.15 20.24
CA MET A 409 1.76 20.14 19.23
C MET A 409 3.17 19.55 19.43
N GLN A 410 3.84 19.89 20.53
CA GLN A 410 5.26 19.54 20.81
C GLN A 410 5.45 18.61 22.03
N HIS A 411 4.41 17.87 22.45
CA HIS A 411 4.56 16.90 23.55
C HIS A 411 5.43 15.71 23.09
N ILE A 412 6.39 15.29 23.92
CA ILE A 412 7.41 14.26 23.59
C ILE A 412 7.45 13.20 24.71
N PRO A 413 7.55 11.89 24.38
CA PRO A 413 7.78 10.83 25.35
C PRO A 413 9.05 11.06 26.17
N ALA A 414 9.01 10.74 27.46
CA ALA A 414 10.21 10.72 28.29
C ALA A 414 11.12 9.57 27.84
N LEU A 415 12.37 9.88 27.47
CA LEU A 415 13.36 8.90 27.00
C LEU A 415 14.52 8.81 27.99
N ASN A 416 14.70 7.64 28.61
CA ASN A 416 15.84 7.31 29.45
C ASN A 416 16.85 6.45 28.66
N VAL A 417 18.14 6.77 28.79
CA VAL A 417 19.27 6.11 28.12
C VAL A 417 20.22 5.59 29.18
N SER A 418 20.44 4.27 29.22
CA SER A 418 21.26 3.61 30.23
C SER A 418 22.18 2.52 29.63
N PRO A 419 23.50 2.56 29.87
CA PRO A 419 24.23 3.62 30.58
C PRO A 419 24.21 4.94 29.81
N SER A 420 24.51 6.05 30.49
CA SER A 420 24.76 7.31 29.78
C SER A 420 26.02 7.18 28.93
N VAL A 421 25.95 7.60 27.68
CA VAL A 421 27.05 7.48 26.71
C VAL A 421 27.69 8.84 26.52
N ALA A 422 28.98 8.95 26.83
CA ALA A 422 29.72 10.19 26.68
C ALA A 422 29.68 10.69 25.22
N GLY A 423 29.30 11.95 25.04
CA GLY A 423 29.22 12.59 23.72
C GLY A 423 28.02 12.20 22.87
N MET A 424 27.17 11.26 23.30
CA MET A 424 25.98 10.85 22.55
C MET A 424 24.74 11.64 23.00
N THR A 425 23.88 12.01 22.05
CA THR A 425 22.59 12.66 22.32
C THR A 425 21.52 12.09 21.39
N ILE A 426 20.32 11.86 21.90
CA ILE A 426 19.16 11.39 21.14
C ILE A 426 18.10 12.49 21.20
N THR A 427 17.68 13.02 20.05
CA THR A 427 16.81 14.21 19.99
C THR A 427 15.59 13.95 19.11
N PRO A 428 14.37 14.24 19.59
CA PRO A 428 13.17 14.17 18.76
C PRO A 428 13.19 15.31 17.74
N VAL A 429 13.01 14.99 16.47
CA VAL A 429 13.05 15.98 15.38
C VAL A 429 11.73 16.14 14.67
N GLN A 430 10.82 15.16 14.77
CA GLN A 430 9.52 15.18 14.12
C GLN A 430 8.49 14.36 14.91
N LEU A 431 7.24 14.82 14.89
CA LEU A 431 6.06 14.06 15.31
C LEU A 431 5.15 13.86 14.09
N ALA A 432 4.81 12.61 13.80
CA ALA A 432 3.85 12.25 12.78
C ALA A 432 2.56 11.73 13.43
N PHE A 433 1.44 12.36 13.05
CA PHE A 433 0.10 11.87 13.32
C PHE A 433 -0.34 10.97 12.16
N GLU A 434 -0.93 9.83 12.47
CA GLU A 434 -1.56 8.99 11.46
C GLU A 434 -2.81 9.68 10.85
N HIS A 435 -3.51 10.48 11.65
CA HIS A 435 -4.68 11.29 11.29
C HIS A 435 -4.52 12.74 11.83
N PRO A 436 -3.72 13.60 11.16
CA PRO A 436 -3.40 14.94 11.66
C PRO A 436 -4.61 15.88 11.77
N SER A 437 -5.69 15.63 11.03
CA SER A 437 -6.93 16.41 11.08
C SER A 437 -7.94 15.96 12.15
N HIS A 438 -7.72 14.81 12.81
CA HIS A 438 -8.68 14.22 13.77
C HIS A 438 -8.01 13.96 15.12
N LEU A 439 -7.82 15.02 15.93
CA LEU A 439 -7.12 14.92 17.22
C LEU A 439 -7.92 14.23 18.34
N ASN A 440 -9.22 14.04 18.15
CA ASN A 440 -10.08 13.34 19.11
C ASN A 440 -10.13 11.83 18.85
N ARG A 441 -9.58 11.38 17.71
CA ARG A 441 -9.57 9.99 17.30
C ARG A 441 -8.36 9.27 17.83
N ARG A 442 -8.55 8.04 18.34
CA ARG A 442 -7.46 7.14 18.68
C ARG A 442 -6.68 6.76 17.43
N GLN A 443 -5.38 6.98 17.48
CA GLN A 443 -4.50 6.80 16.33
C GLN A 443 -3.09 6.50 16.80
N ARG A 444 -2.23 6.13 15.85
CA ARG A 444 -0.79 6.01 16.10
C ARG A 444 -0.12 7.38 16.05
N LEU A 445 0.72 7.65 17.06
CA LEU A 445 1.62 8.79 17.10
C LEU A 445 3.06 8.29 17.04
N THR A 446 3.83 8.84 16.10
CA THR A 446 5.21 8.40 15.85
C THR A 446 6.16 9.59 16.00
N TRP A 447 7.06 9.51 16.98
CA TRP A 447 8.15 10.47 17.15
C TRP A 447 9.40 9.93 16.45
N VAL A 448 9.99 10.75 15.60
CA VAL A 448 11.25 10.47 14.89
C VAL A 448 12.39 11.06 15.68
N TYR A 449 13.44 10.27 15.94
CA TYR A 449 14.62 10.71 16.68
C TYR A 449 15.89 10.60 15.85
N ASP A 450 16.72 11.64 15.95
CA ASP A 450 18.09 11.65 15.49
C ASP A 450 19.02 11.18 16.61
N VAL A 451 20.08 10.47 16.27
CA VAL A 451 21.17 10.11 17.20
C VAL A 451 22.41 10.88 16.75
N SER A 452 23.02 11.64 17.66
CA SER A 452 24.23 12.42 17.38
C SER A 452 25.37 12.08 18.34
N PHE A 453 26.59 12.11 17.83
CA PHE A 453 27.82 11.92 18.61
C PHE A 453 28.72 13.14 18.45
N ALA A 454 29.16 13.74 19.55
CA ALA A 454 30.14 14.83 19.59
C ALA A 454 31.59 14.33 19.63
N ASN A 455 31.80 13.08 20.03
CA ASN A 455 33.09 12.39 20.07
C ASN A 455 32.87 10.86 20.18
N THR A 456 33.95 10.08 20.14
CA THR A 456 33.95 8.62 20.29
C THR A 456 34.19 8.15 21.73
N GLY A 457 34.07 9.03 22.74
CA GLY A 457 34.34 8.70 24.14
C GLY A 457 33.39 7.66 24.75
N GLY A 458 32.21 7.48 24.15
CA GLY A 458 31.21 6.48 24.54
C GLY A 458 31.54 5.03 24.18
N PHE A 459 32.54 4.80 23.33
CA PHE A 459 32.94 3.48 22.83
C PHE A 459 33.99 2.83 23.75
N THR A 460 33.56 2.37 24.92
CA THR A 460 34.46 2.00 26.03
C THR A 460 34.92 0.53 26.05
N SER A 461 34.25 -0.35 25.30
CA SER A 461 34.57 -1.78 25.18
C SER A 461 34.32 -2.27 23.74
N GLU A 462 34.69 -3.53 23.43
CA GLU A 462 34.43 -4.13 22.11
C GLU A 462 32.95 -4.03 21.69
N GLN A 463 32.04 -4.12 22.67
CA GLN A 463 30.62 -3.86 22.50
C GLN A 463 30.04 -3.27 23.80
N VAL A 464 29.35 -2.14 23.70
CA VAL A 464 28.53 -1.53 24.74
C VAL A 464 27.07 -1.64 24.32
N THR A 465 26.24 -2.27 25.15
CA THR A 465 24.78 -2.28 24.94
C THR A 465 24.16 -1.10 25.68
N VAL A 466 23.44 -0.26 24.95
CA VAL A 466 22.71 0.90 25.47
C VAL A 466 21.23 0.57 25.49
N THR A 467 20.61 0.59 26.67
CA THR A 467 19.18 0.40 26.85
C THR A 467 18.46 1.75 26.71
N LEU A 468 17.42 1.77 25.89
CA LEU A 468 16.49 2.88 25.71
C LEU A 468 15.16 2.54 26.36
N GLN A 469 14.65 3.41 27.22
CA GLN A 469 13.31 3.27 27.79
C GLN A 469 12.49 4.51 27.51
N ALA A 470 11.41 4.36 26.73
CA ALA A 470 10.47 5.43 26.44
C ALA A 470 9.20 5.25 27.28
N THR A 471 8.66 6.34 27.84
CA THR A 471 7.43 6.34 28.64
C THR A 471 6.52 7.49 28.23
N MET A 472 5.24 7.21 28.05
CA MET A 472 4.21 8.22 27.82
C MET A 472 2.86 7.76 28.37
N ALA A 473 2.18 8.64 29.12
CA ALA A 473 0.94 8.30 29.82
C ALA A 473 1.07 6.99 30.63
N THR A 474 0.29 5.96 30.28
CA THR A 474 0.28 4.66 30.98
C THR A 474 1.09 3.57 30.27
N VAL A 475 1.85 3.89 29.23
CA VAL A 475 2.62 2.92 28.45
C VAL A 475 4.12 3.21 28.51
N SER A 476 4.92 2.15 28.46
CA SER A 476 6.38 2.22 28.38
C SER A 476 6.89 1.13 27.46
N CYS A 477 8.04 1.37 26.81
CA CYS A 477 8.66 0.39 25.94
C CYS A 477 10.19 0.42 26.01
N THR A 478 10.83 -0.71 25.68
CA THR A 478 12.29 -0.87 25.74
C THR A 478 12.91 -1.23 24.40
N GLY A 479 13.96 -0.50 24.02
CA GLY A 479 14.80 -0.75 22.85
C GLY A 479 16.28 -0.78 23.20
N TYR A 480 17.14 -1.17 22.24
CA TYR A 480 18.58 -1.31 22.45
C TYR A 480 19.37 -0.71 21.29
N LEU A 481 20.48 -0.04 21.61
CA LEU A 481 21.54 0.33 20.67
C LEU A 481 22.84 -0.39 21.06
N TYR A 482 23.73 -0.59 20.10
CA TYR A 482 25.02 -1.24 20.28
C TYR A 482 26.13 -0.32 19.78
N LEU A 483 27.10 -0.01 20.65
CA LEU A 483 28.31 0.71 20.28
C LEU A 483 29.44 -0.30 20.20
N VAL A 484 30.07 -0.46 19.04
CA VAL A 484 31.10 -1.48 18.82
C VAL A 484 32.46 -0.85 18.53
N ARG A 485 33.52 -1.53 18.97
CA ARG A 485 34.92 -1.08 18.85
C ARG A 485 35.79 -2.21 18.32
N GLN A 486 35.91 -2.33 17.00
CA GLN A 486 36.74 -3.35 16.34
C GLN A 486 37.30 -2.83 15.00
N PRO A 487 38.63 -2.85 14.79
CA PRO A 487 39.23 -2.44 13.51
C PRO A 487 38.78 -3.35 12.36
N ASN A 488 37.94 -2.83 11.45
CA ASN A 488 37.48 -3.58 10.29
C ASN A 488 37.23 -2.63 9.09
N PRO A 489 37.20 -3.14 7.84
CA PRO A 489 36.85 -2.30 6.69
C PRO A 489 35.36 -1.94 6.67
N TYR A 490 35.01 -0.72 6.31
CA TYR A 490 33.63 -0.21 6.32
C TYR A 490 33.31 0.73 5.16
N GLU A 491 32.03 0.94 4.90
CA GLU A 491 31.47 2.01 4.07
C GLU A 491 30.61 2.93 4.93
N ILE A 492 30.50 4.21 4.56
CA ILE A 492 29.69 5.20 5.28
C ILE A 492 28.38 5.54 4.57
N ASP A 493 27.32 5.70 5.38
CA ASP A 493 26.03 6.21 4.97
C ASP A 493 25.95 7.73 5.02
N GLY A 494 24.99 8.30 4.28
CA GLY A 494 24.77 9.75 4.24
C GLY A 494 23.78 10.24 5.29
N GLN A 495 23.20 11.43 5.03
CA GLN A 495 22.07 11.95 5.80
C GLN A 495 20.82 11.04 5.72
N THR A 496 20.81 10.02 4.90
CA THR A 496 19.83 8.95 5.03
C THR A 496 20.61 7.74 5.49
N SER A 497 20.36 7.29 6.72
CA SER A 497 21.20 6.34 7.47
C SER A 497 21.37 4.97 6.83
N TRP A 498 20.60 4.67 5.80
CA TRP A 498 20.67 3.45 5.01
C TRP A 498 21.13 3.69 3.58
N LEU A 499 21.38 4.93 3.17
CA LEU A 499 21.79 5.27 1.82
C LEU A 499 23.26 5.69 1.79
N SER A 500 24.07 4.86 1.14
CA SER A 500 25.51 5.04 1.15
C SER A 500 25.97 6.28 0.37
N THR A 501 27.00 6.94 0.91
CA THR A 501 27.80 7.95 0.19
C THR A 501 29.06 7.36 -0.43
N ASP A 502 29.42 6.14 -0.03
CA ASP A 502 30.59 5.40 -0.49
C ASP A 502 30.27 4.43 -1.64
N LEU A 503 29.02 4.00 -1.79
CA LEU A 503 28.53 3.32 -2.99
C LEU A 503 27.89 4.31 -3.96
N ARG A 504 28.57 4.57 -5.08
CA ARG A 504 28.08 5.49 -6.11
C ARG A 504 28.00 4.82 -7.48
N VAL A 505 27.10 5.35 -8.32
CA VAL A 505 26.90 4.90 -9.69
C VAL A 505 27.11 6.04 -10.66
N PHE A 506 27.55 5.72 -11.88
CA PHE A 506 27.59 6.67 -12.98
C PHE A 506 27.35 5.96 -14.31
N ARG A 507 26.93 6.75 -15.30
CA ARG A 507 26.88 6.33 -16.70
C ARG A 507 27.92 7.09 -17.51
N ILE A 508 28.38 6.49 -18.60
CA ILE A 508 29.32 7.10 -19.53
C ILE A 508 28.99 6.69 -20.97
N GLU A 509 29.08 7.63 -21.89
CA GLU A 509 28.91 7.38 -23.32
C GLU A 509 30.24 6.89 -23.93
N ALA A 510 30.14 6.03 -24.94
CA ALA A 510 31.31 5.59 -25.69
C ALA A 510 32.11 6.80 -26.23
N GLY A 511 33.43 6.76 -26.06
CA GLY A 511 34.36 7.84 -26.44
C GLY A 511 34.60 8.90 -25.37
N GLN A 512 33.77 8.99 -24.32
CA GLN A 512 34.04 9.88 -23.18
C GLN A 512 35.10 9.30 -22.25
N SER A 513 35.73 10.15 -21.44
CA SER A 513 36.74 9.75 -20.46
C SER A 513 36.29 10.01 -19.01
N LYS A 514 36.69 9.11 -18.10
CA LYS A 514 36.52 9.27 -16.65
C LYS A 514 37.67 8.61 -15.91
N PHE A 515 38.16 9.25 -14.85
CA PHE A 515 39.34 8.88 -14.06
C PHE A 515 40.58 8.59 -14.90
N GLY A 516 40.81 9.38 -15.95
CA GLY A 516 41.94 9.21 -16.85
C GLY A 516 41.81 8.04 -17.85
N VAL A 517 40.63 7.43 -17.97
CA VAL A 517 40.37 6.30 -18.88
C VAL A 517 39.30 6.67 -19.90
N ALA A 518 39.51 6.38 -21.18
CA ALA A 518 38.49 6.54 -22.23
C ALA A 518 37.60 5.29 -22.34
N MET A 519 36.28 5.47 -22.46
CA MET A 519 35.33 4.39 -22.63
C MET A 519 35.32 3.89 -24.08
N GLY A 520 36.05 2.80 -24.33
CA GLY A 520 35.98 2.04 -25.59
C GLY A 520 34.83 1.03 -25.65
N SER A 521 35.06 -0.09 -26.33
CA SER A 521 34.07 -1.18 -26.49
C SER A 521 34.13 -2.27 -25.41
N ASN A 522 35.09 -2.19 -24.47
CA ASN A 522 35.29 -3.18 -23.41
C ASN A 522 35.04 -2.56 -22.01
N PRO A 523 33.81 -2.67 -21.48
CA PRO A 523 33.44 -2.13 -20.17
C PRO A 523 34.25 -2.70 -19.01
N SER A 524 34.60 -4.00 -19.04
CA SER A 524 35.40 -4.63 -17.98
C SER A 524 36.83 -4.08 -17.93
N ALA A 525 37.46 -3.86 -19.09
CA ALA A 525 38.78 -3.23 -19.17
C ALA A 525 38.73 -1.78 -18.66
N PHE A 526 37.68 -1.03 -19.02
CA PHE A 526 37.47 0.33 -18.55
C PHE A 526 37.37 0.40 -17.01
N ILE A 527 36.46 -0.35 -16.39
CA ILE A 527 36.26 -0.28 -14.94
C ILE A 527 37.48 -0.79 -14.16
N THR A 528 38.17 -1.83 -14.66
CA THR A 528 39.41 -2.33 -14.06
C THR A 528 40.48 -1.24 -14.03
N GLN A 529 40.64 -0.50 -15.13
CA GLN A 529 41.60 0.60 -15.18
C GLN A 529 41.17 1.80 -14.32
N VAL A 530 39.87 2.10 -14.23
CA VAL A 530 39.34 3.13 -13.32
C VAL A 530 39.67 2.80 -11.87
N ILE A 531 39.46 1.55 -11.45
CA ILE A 531 39.82 1.07 -10.10
C ILE A 531 41.33 1.23 -9.85
N ALA A 532 42.16 0.82 -10.82
CA ALA A 532 43.62 0.96 -10.72
C ALA A 532 44.04 2.44 -10.61
N ASN A 533 43.44 3.33 -11.40
CA ASN A 533 43.75 4.76 -11.39
C ASN A 533 43.31 5.43 -10.08
N LEU A 534 42.12 5.09 -9.55
CA LEU A 534 41.63 5.59 -8.27
C LEU A 534 42.54 5.17 -7.11
N ASN A 535 42.99 3.91 -7.08
CA ASN A 535 43.85 3.39 -6.02
C ASN A 535 45.33 3.81 -6.18
N GLY A 536 45.78 4.10 -7.40
CA GLY A 536 47.15 4.51 -7.70
C GLY A 536 47.36 6.03 -7.81
N GLY A 537 46.29 6.84 -7.74
CA GLY A 537 46.36 8.30 -7.87
C GLY A 537 46.50 8.82 -9.31
N ASN A 538 46.29 7.99 -10.33
CA ASN A 538 46.48 8.31 -11.75
C ASN A 538 45.17 8.70 -12.45
N THR A 539 44.34 9.52 -11.81
CA THR A 539 42.96 9.80 -12.24
C THR A 539 42.81 10.95 -13.23
N GLY A 540 43.91 11.57 -13.67
CA GLY A 540 43.86 12.78 -14.49
C GLY A 540 43.25 13.99 -13.75
N GLY A 541 43.44 14.06 -12.42
CA GLY A 541 42.94 15.14 -11.56
C GLY A 541 41.51 14.93 -11.04
N GLN A 542 40.78 13.92 -11.55
CA GLN A 542 39.43 13.60 -11.08
C GLN A 542 39.48 12.84 -9.74
N THR A 543 38.48 13.01 -8.89
CA THR A 543 38.36 12.29 -7.62
C THR A 543 37.00 11.65 -7.49
N PHE A 544 36.91 10.55 -6.73
CA PHE A 544 35.63 9.91 -6.45
C PHE A 544 34.62 10.91 -5.89
N ASP A 545 35.07 11.76 -4.96
CA ASP A 545 34.21 12.69 -4.23
C ASP A 545 33.67 13.84 -5.10
N ASN A 546 34.48 14.35 -6.04
CA ASN A 546 34.10 15.49 -6.89
C ASN A 546 33.48 15.09 -8.23
N ASP A 547 33.83 13.92 -8.77
CA ASP A 547 33.46 13.52 -10.15
C ASP A 547 32.39 12.43 -10.22
N ILE A 548 31.99 11.84 -9.10
CA ILE A 548 30.77 11.04 -9.00
C ILE A 548 29.88 11.65 -7.92
N SER A 549 28.78 12.27 -8.31
CA SER A 549 27.95 13.02 -7.37
C SER A 549 27.29 12.10 -6.32
N VAL A 550 27.17 12.59 -5.08
CA VAL A 550 26.23 12.02 -4.09
C VAL A 550 24.78 12.37 -4.45
N ASP A 551 24.58 13.47 -5.19
CA ASP A 551 23.27 13.89 -5.67
C ASP A 551 22.68 12.83 -6.58
N GLN A 552 21.44 12.52 -6.26
CA GLN A 552 20.74 11.36 -6.75
C GLN A 552 20.21 11.62 -8.16
N GLN A 553 19.92 12.88 -8.52
CA GLN A 553 19.47 13.26 -9.85
C GLN A 553 20.61 13.21 -10.88
N ALA A 554 21.84 13.48 -10.43
CA ALA A 554 23.05 13.41 -11.25
C ALA A 554 23.56 11.96 -11.43
N SER A 555 23.63 11.19 -10.35
CA SER A 555 24.15 9.81 -10.35
C SER A 555 23.04 8.80 -10.62
N ARG A 556 22.62 8.72 -11.89
CA ARG A 556 21.56 7.83 -12.39
C ARG A 556 22.04 6.86 -13.48
N LEU A 557 21.40 5.71 -13.54
CA LEU A 557 21.65 4.68 -14.56
C LEU A 557 20.83 4.94 -15.83
N GLU A 558 21.13 4.23 -16.91
CA GLU A 558 20.39 4.29 -18.18
C GLU A 558 20.04 2.88 -18.64
N LEU A 559 18.74 2.57 -18.74
CA LEU A 559 18.24 1.29 -19.25
C LEU A 559 18.41 1.14 -20.76
N SER A 560 18.59 2.24 -21.49
CA SER A 560 18.78 2.21 -22.93
C SER A 560 20.21 1.82 -23.30
N GLY A 561 20.37 0.91 -24.26
CA GLY A 561 21.69 0.59 -24.80
C GLY A 561 22.37 1.78 -25.50
N THR A 562 21.58 2.76 -25.97
CA THR A 562 22.09 3.98 -26.61
C THR A 562 21.30 5.23 -26.22
N VAL A 563 21.96 6.39 -26.22
CA VAL A 563 21.34 7.71 -26.11
C VAL A 563 21.82 8.55 -27.30
N GLY A 564 20.90 9.08 -28.09
CA GLY A 564 21.25 9.83 -29.31
C GLY A 564 22.01 8.99 -30.36
N GLY A 565 21.92 7.66 -30.30
CA GLY A 565 22.66 6.74 -31.16
C GLY A 565 24.02 6.30 -30.60
N THR A 566 24.52 6.96 -29.55
CA THR A 566 25.80 6.64 -28.90
C THR A 566 25.60 5.55 -27.84
N PRO A 567 26.43 4.48 -27.80
CA PRO A 567 26.37 3.48 -26.73
C PRO A 567 26.59 4.08 -25.35
N VAL A 568 25.80 3.63 -24.37
CA VAL A 568 25.91 4.06 -22.97
C VAL A 568 26.25 2.85 -22.10
N PHE A 569 27.13 3.05 -21.12
CA PHE A 569 27.53 2.03 -20.17
C PHE A 569 27.30 2.52 -18.73
N ASN A 570 26.91 1.61 -17.85
CA ASN A 570 26.58 1.88 -16.46
C ASN A 570 27.60 1.22 -15.53
N PHE A 571 28.07 1.93 -14.52
CA PHE A 571 29.09 1.43 -13.59
C PHE A 571 28.75 1.79 -12.15
N ALA A 572 29.29 1.01 -11.23
CA ALA A 572 29.30 1.33 -9.80
C ALA A 572 30.73 1.32 -9.26
N VAL A 573 30.98 2.16 -8.26
CA VAL A 573 32.22 2.22 -7.50
C VAL A 573 31.89 2.29 -6.01
N ALA A 574 32.56 1.46 -5.23
CA ALA A 574 32.49 1.43 -3.77
C ALA A 574 33.80 1.96 -3.18
N LYS A 575 33.70 2.85 -2.19
CA LYS A 575 34.82 3.42 -1.45
C LYS A 575 34.89 2.74 -0.08
N VAL A 576 35.79 1.78 0.09
CA VAL A 576 35.98 1.08 1.36
C VAL A 576 37.07 1.77 2.18
N ARG A 577 36.76 2.01 3.45
CA ARG A 577 37.60 2.71 4.42
C ARG A 577 38.14 1.73 5.44
N TYR A 578 39.28 2.05 6.02
CA TYR A 578 39.89 1.25 7.07
C TYR A 578 40.75 2.13 7.98
N ARG A 579 40.62 1.92 9.29
CA ARG A 579 41.45 2.55 10.32
C ARG A 579 42.09 1.45 11.17
N ALA A 580 43.41 1.42 11.20
CA ALA A 580 44.16 0.53 12.07
C ALA A 580 45.59 1.05 12.24
N LEU A 581 46.14 0.93 13.44
CA LEU A 581 47.50 1.42 13.74
C LEU A 581 48.59 0.45 13.28
N ALA A 582 48.32 -0.86 13.29
CA ALA A 582 49.36 -1.89 13.10
C ALA A 582 48.95 -3.13 12.29
N VAL A 583 47.65 -3.36 12.07
CA VAL A 583 47.15 -4.59 11.40
C VAL A 583 46.66 -4.26 10.00
N SER A 584 47.00 -5.07 9.01
CA SER A 584 46.43 -4.95 7.66
C SER A 584 45.13 -5.74 7.57
N ALA A 585 44.12 -5.19 6.89
CA ALA A 585 42.99 -5.97 6.41
C ALA A 585 43.36 -6.59 5.05
N ALA A 586 43.85 -7.83 5.08
CA ALA A 586 44.17 -8.60 3.88
C ALA A 586 42.92 -9.25 3.26
N ASP A 587 42.95 -9.47 1.95
CA ASP A 587 41.89 -10.17 1.20
C ASP A 587 40.48 -9.59 1.39
N VAL A 588 40.38 -8.27 1.49
CA VAL A 588 39.09 -7.57 1.53
C VAL A 588 38.44 -7.67 0.16
N ARG A 589 37.24 -8.24 0.13
CA ARG A 589 36.45 -8.43 -1.09
C ARG A 589 35.22 -7.56 -1.05
N VAL A 590 34.86 -6.97 -2.18
CA VAL A 590 33.58 -6.25 -2.33
C VAL A 590 32.74 -6.95 -3.40
N PHE A 591 31.55 -7.40 -3.00
CA PHE A 591 30.58 -8.00 -3.91
C PHE A 591 29.49 -6.98 -4.26
N PHE A 592 29.29 -6.73 -5.54
CA PHE A 592 28.22 -5.87 -6.03
C PHE A 592 27.00 -6.72 -6.39
N ARG A 593 25.83 -6.38 -5.85
CA ARG A 593 24.58 -7.11 -6.05
C ARG A 593 23.48 -6.18 -6.54
N LEU A 594 22.99 -6.46 -7.73
CA LEU A 594 21.88 -5.76 -8.34
C LEU A 594 20.57 -6.50 -8.07
N PHE A 595 19.61 -5.83 -7.44
CA PHE A 595 18.23 -6.31 -7.32
C PHE A 595 17.44 -5.71 -8.49
N PRO A 596 16.77 -6.52 -9.34
CA PRO A 596 16.14 -6.03 -10.58
C PRO A 596 14.99 -5.03 -10.40
N VAL A 597 14.61 -4.73 -9.17
CA VAL A 597 13.51 -3.86 -8.77
C VAL A 597 13.79 -3.24 -7.41
N ALA A 598 13.16 -2.11 -7.11
CA ALA A 598 13.08 -1.60 -5.74
C ALA A 598 12.51 -2.69 -4.81
N THR A 599 13.19 -2.98 -3.69
CA THR A 599 12.75 -3.98 -2.71
C THR A 599 12.67 -3.35 -1.33
N THR A 600 11.67 -3.75 -0.54
CA THR A 600 11.53 -3.38 0.88
C THR A 600 12.30 -4.32 1.80
N SER A 601 13.06 -5.28 1.23
CA SER A 601 13.93 -6.18 1.98
C SER A 601 15.29 -6.26 1.31
N LEU A 602 16.31 -5.90 2.07
CA LEU A 602 17.73 -6.08 1.75
C LEU A 602 18.47 -6.85 2.83
N GLU A 603 17.72 -7.51 3.72
CA GLU A 603 18.21 -8.42 4.75
C GLU A 603 19.21 -9.42 4.14
N TYR A 604 20.38 -9.46 4.76
CA TYR A 604 21.49 -10.27 4.36
C TYR A 604 21.23 -11.72 4.73
N GLU A 605 21.14 -12.57 3.72
CA GLU A 605 20.89 -14.00 3.87
C GLU A 605 21.71 -14.81 2.88
N GLN A 606 22.79 -15.43 3.36
CA GLN A 606 23.72 -16.19 2.50
C GLN A 606 23.08 -17.41 1.84
N ALA A 607 22.01 -17.96 2.41
CA ALA A 607 21.32 -19.11 1.83
C ALA A 607 20.45 -18.74 0.61
N THR A 608 20.07 -17.45 0.46
CA THR A 608 19.09 -17.03 -0.55
C THR A 608 19.58 -15.85 -1.40
N THR A 609 19.43 -14.61 -0.92
CA THR A 609 19.68 -13.38 -1.68
C THR A 609 21.16 -13.00 -1.76
N TYR A 610 21.98 -13.43 -0.80
CA TYR A 610 23.42 -13.14 -0.73
C TYR A 610 24.29 -14.39 -0.92
N ARG A 611 23.84 -15.34 -1.76
CA ARG A 611 24.59 -16.56 -2.09
C ARG A 611 26.00 -16.22 -2.59
N ARG A 612 26.94 -17.10 -2.24
CA ARG A 612 28.35 -17.06 -2.64
C ARG A 612 28.90 -18.48 -2.77
N HIS A 613 29.93 -18.65 -3.58
CA HIS A 613 30.76 -19.85 -3.59
C HIS A 613 32.08 -19.53 -2.88
N ALA A 614 32.59 -20.45 -2.06
CA ALA A 614 33.89 -20.33 -1.41
C ALA A 614 34.70 -21.62 -1.62
N ALA A 615 35.95 -21.47 -2.06
CA ALA A 615 36.89 -22.57 -2.27
C ALA A 615 38.33 -22.09 -2.06
N GLY A 616 39.11 -22.80 -1.25
CA GLY A 616 40.54 -22.53 -1.05
C GLY A 616 40.89 -21.11 -0.60
N GLY A 617 40.03 -20.47 0.23
CA GLY A 617 40.21 -19.09 0.69
C GLY A 617 39.72 -18.01 -0.30
N ALA A 618 39.34 -18.37 -1.52
CA ALA A 618 38.65 -17.50 -2.46
C ALA A 618 37.14 -17.55 -2.25
N ALA A 619 36.46 -16.42 -2.49
CA ALA A 619 35.00 -16.34 -2.47
C ALA A 619 34.50 -15.47 -3.63
N ILE A 620 33.40 -15.88 -4.26
CA ILE A 620 32.75 -15.17 -5.37
C ILE A 620 31.23 -15.13 -5.17
N PRO A 621 30.55 -14.01 -5.43
CA PRO A 621 29.10 -13.93 -5.29
C PRO A 621 28.40 -14.69 -6.41
N LEU A 622 27.32 -15.39 -6.06
CA LEU A 622 26.46 -16.12 -6.99
C LEU A 622 25.12 -15.40 -7.18
N LEU A 623 24.27 -15.91 -8.06
CA LEU A 623 22.87 -15.47 -8.13
C LEU A 623 22.19 -15.64 -6.78
N GLY A 624 21.59 -14.55 -6.30
CA GLY A 624 20.63 -14.60 -5.22
C GLY A 624 19.35 -15.25 -5.71
N ILE A 625 18.88 -16.29 -5.04
CA ILE A 625 17.68 -17.04 -5.41
C ILE A 625 16.72 -17.05 -4.23
N LYS A 626 15.46 -16.71 -4.48
CA LYS A 626 14.37 -16.84 -3.52
C LYS A 626 13.15 -17.41 -4.24
N ASN A 627 12.53 -18.43 -3.65
CA ASN A 627 11.37 -19.13 -4.22
C ASN A 627 11.59 -19.60 -5.67
N GLY A 628 12.82 -20.05 -5.96
CA GLY A 628 13.22 -20.53 -7.28
C GLY A 628 13.46 -19.44 -8.34
N GLU A 629 13.23 -18.15 -8.04
CA GLU A 629 13.48 -17.04 -8.97
C GLU A 629 14.76 -16.27 -8.62
N VAL A 630 15.39 -15.66 -9.65
CA VAL A 630 16.49 -14.72 -9.47
C VAL A 630 16.00 -13.49 -8.68
N ALA A 631 16.59 -13.27 -7.50
CA ALA A 631 16.29 -12.15 -6.62
C ALA A 631 17.42 -11.09 -6.60
N ALA A 632 18.67 -11.51 -6.79
CA ALA A 632 19.83 -10.62 -6.86
C ALA A 632 20.85 -11.14 -7.89
N ILE A 633 21.46 -10.22 -8.64
CA ILE A 633 22.40 -10.52 -9.72
C ILE A 633 23.78 -9.98 -9.32
N PRO A 634 24.84 -10.82 -9.28
CA PRO A 634 26.17 -10.33 -9.00
C PRO A 634 26.73 -9.56 -10.19
N CYS A 635 27.45 -8.47 -9.91
CA CYS A 635 28.15 -7.64 -10.90
C CYS A 635 29.65 -7.63 -10.59
N PHE A 636 30.48 -7.56 -11.64
CA PHE A 636 31.92 -7.77 -11.56
C PHE A 636 32.69 -6.66 -12.28
N ALA A 637 33.94 -6.43 -11.89
CA ALA A 637 34.89 -5.67 -12.71
C ALA A 637 35.41 -6.54 -13.86
N SER A 638 35.75 -7.79 -13.54
CA SER A 638 36.13 -8.81 -14.52
C SER A 638 34.98 -9.17 -15.47
N PRO A 639 35.30 -9.66 -16.69
CA PRO A 639 34.29 -10.18 -17.60
C PRO A 639 33.46 -11.31 -16.98
N ARG A 640 32.16 -11.34 -17.28
CA ARG A 640 31.30 -12.48 -16.93
C ARG A 640 31.77 -13.72 -17.68
N ILE A 641 31.72 -14.87 -17.02
CA ILE A 641 31.83 -16.16 -17.71
C ILE A 641 30.64 -16.36 -18.66
N ASP A 642 30.80 -17.21 -19.69
CA ASP A 642 29.65 -17.64 -20.48
C ASP A 642 28.84 -18.69 -19.72
N SER A 643 27.78 -18.22 -19.08
CA SER A 643 26.84 -19.03 -18.33
C SER A 643 26.12 -20.09 -19.17
N ALA A 644 26.22 -20.07 -20.51
CA ALA A 644 25.69 -21.12 -21.39
C ALA A 644 26.35 -22.47 -21.14
N VAL A 645 27.66 -22.43 -20.85
CA VAL A 645 28.57 -23.57 -20.92
C VAL A 645 29.45 -23.69 -19.68
N SER A 646 29.49 -22.69 -18.80
CA SER A 646 30.27 -22.70 -17.56
C SER A 646 29.40 -22.43 -16.32
N SER A 647 29.77 -23.07 -15.20
CA SER A 647 29.19 -22.81 -13.88
C SER A 647 29.65 -21.45 -13.35
N MET A 648 28.75 -20.71 -12.71
CA MET A 648 29.03 -19.43 -12.04
C MET A 648 30.06 -19.53 -10.92
N THR A 649 30.29 -20.73 -10.38
CA THR A 649 31.34 -20.99 -9.38
C THR A 649 32.75 -20.79 -9.95
N ALA A 650 32.91 -20.77 -11.27
CA ALA A 650 34.20 -20.55 -11.95
C ALA A 650 34.52 -19.05 -12.18
N GLN A 651 33.60 -18.13 -11.83
CA GLN A 651 33.80 -16.70 -12.00
C GLN A 651 34.96 -16.20 -11.12
N THR A 652 35.72 -15.23 -11.64
CA THR A 652 36.78 -14.53 -10.91
C THR A 652 36.58 -13.01 -10.98
N ASP A 653 37.09 -12.28 -9.99
CA ASP A 653 36.96 -10.82 -9.93
C ASP A 653 38.13 -10.16 -9.18
N ALA A 654 39.35 -10.38 -9.69
CA ALA A 654 40.58 -9.93 -9.05
C ALA A 654 40.64 -8.43 -8.69
N PRO A 655 40.12 -7.48 -9.51
CA PRO A 655 40.16 -6.05 -9.15
C PRO A 655 39.38 -5.71 -7.87
N ASN A 656 38.44 -6.57 -7.48
CA ASN A 656 37.63 -6.42 -6.28
C ASN A 656 38.15 -7.23 -5.07
N VAL A 657 39.44 -7.61 -5.10
CA VAL A 657 40.15 -8.21 -3.95
C VAL A 657 41.37 -7.34 -3.63
N GLN A 658 41.39 -6.72 -2.46
CA GLN A 658 42.47 -5.79 -2.09
C GLN A 658 42.90 -5.92 -0.62
N THR A 659 44.12 -5.48 -0.35
CA THR A 659 44.64 -5.32 1.01
C THR A 659 44.60 -3.85 1.40
N LEU A 660 44.00 -3.55 2.56
CA LEU A 660 43.99 -2.22 3.17
C LEU A 660 45.08 -2.21 4.27
N PRO A 661 46.19 -1.47 4.08
CA PRO A 661 47.28 -1.41 5.05
C PRO A 661 46.89 -0.58 6.29
N PRO A 662 47.53 -0.80 7.45
CA PRO A 662 47.41 0.08 8.60
C PRO A 662 48.07 1.43 8.32
N ASN A 663 47.69 2.43 9.10
CA ASN A 663 48.32 3.73 9.15
C ASN A 663 48.75 4.04 10.60
N PRO A 664 50.07 4.09 10.90
CA PRO A 664 50.59 4.33 12.25
C PRO A 664 50.16 5.66 12.87
N SER A 665 49.72 6.64 12.06
CA SER A 665 49.20 7.92 12.55
C SER A 665 47.74 7.85 13.02
N GLY A 666 47.05 6.73 12.78
CA GLY A 666 45.60 6.59 12.98
C GLY A 666 44.75 7.15 11.84
N ALA A 667 45.35 7.78 10.83
CA ALA A 667 44.60 8.32 9.71
C ALA A 667 43.98 7.22 8.82
N GLU A 668 42.80 7.50 8.30
CA GLU A 668 42.02 6.58 7.47
C GLU A 668 42.74 6.22 6.16
N VAL A 669 42.63 4.94 5.78
CA VAL A 669 43.08 4.42 4.49
C VAL A 669 41.87 4.04 3.66
N VAL A 670 41.91 4.38 2.37
CA VAL A 670 40.83 4.12 1.42
C VAL A 670 41.30 3.17 0.31
N ARG A 671 40.40 2.29 -0.12
CA ARG A 671 40.49 1.54 -1.38
C ARG A 671 39.18 1.60 -2.15
N TYR A 672 39.29 1.68 -3.47
CA TYR A 672 38.16 1.71 -4.39
C TYR A 672 37.97 0.36 -5.07
N PHE A 673 36.72 -0.04 -5.19
CA PHE A 673 36.24 -1.27 -5.83
C PHE A 673 35.20 -0.87 -6.87
N GLY A 674 34.88 -1.70 -7.85
CA GLY A 674 33.89 -1.32 -8.87
C GLY A 674 33.36 -2.45 -9.72
N CYS A 675 32.29 -2.20 -10.47
CA CYS A 675 31.73 -3.18 -11.39
C CYS A 675 31.05 -2.53 -12.60
N TRP A 676 30.91 -3.31 -13.68
CA TRP A 676 30.04 -3.00 -14.80
C TRP A 676 28.61 -3.50 -14.52
N LEU A 677 27.64 -2.60 -14.69
CA LEU A 677 26.21 -2.88 -14.58
C LEU A 677 25.65 -3.06 -16.00
N ASP A 678 25.71 -4.27 -16.52
CA ASP A 678 25.27 -4.65 -17.87
C ASP A 678 23.72 -4.69 -18.04
N ILE A 679 23.01 -3.83 -17.31
CA ILE A 679 21.54 -3.73 -17.25
C ILE A 679 20.87 -3.28 -18.56
N ASN A 680 21.65 -2.70 -19.47
CA ASN A 680 21.19 -2.19 -20.75
C ASN A 680 21.73 -2.99 -21.94
N GLN A 681 22.23 -4.20 -21.68
CA GLN A 681 22.72 -5.12 -22.70
C GLN A 681 21.68 -6.19 -23.04
N THR A 682 21.68 -6.64 -24.30
CA THR A 682 20.72 -7.65 -24.79
C THR A 682 21.27 -9.07 -24.78
N GLN A 683 22.52 -9.26 -24.34
CA GLN A 683 23.14 -10.58 -24.28
C GLN A 683 22.42 -11.45 -23.24
N PRO A 684 21.95 -12.66 -23.58
CA PRO A 684 21.36 -13.58 -22.61
C PRO A 684 22.39 -13.99 -21.54
N GLN A 685 22.03 -13.82 -20.27
CA GLN A 685 22.89 -14.12 -19.12
C GLN A 685 22.27 -15.19 -18.22
N PHE A 686 21.03 -15.02 -17.77
CA PHE A 686 20.44 -15.89 -16.74
C PHE A 686 18.99 -16.24 -17.06
N PRO A 687 18.52 -17.46 -16.72
CA PRO A 687 17.10 -17.76 -16.72
C PRO A 687 16.38 -17.02 -15.58
N ILE A 688 15.06 -16.83 -15.70
CA ILE A 688 14.23 -16.27 -14.62
C ILE A 688 14.23 -17.20 -13.40
N GLN A 689 14.16 -18.52 -13.65
CA GLN A 689 14.21 -19.58 -12.65
C GLN A 689 15.43 -20.48 -12.92
N PRO A 690 16.56 -20.27 -12.22
CA PRO A 690 17.80 -20.99 -12.48
C PRO A 690 17.75 -22.45 -12.00
N VAL A 691 17.84 -23.37 -12.96
CA VAL A 691 17.98 -24.81 -12.74
C VAL A 691 19.02 -25.35 -13.75
N PRO A 692 20.16 -25.94 -13.30
CA PRO A 692 20.65 -26.03 -11.92
C PRO A 692 21.02 -24.65 -11.34
N VAL A 693 21.01 -24.49 -10.02
CA VAL A 693 21.08 -23.18 -9.34
C VAL A 693 22.31 -22.31 -9.63
N ASP A 694 23.42 -22.89 -10.09
CA ASP A 694 24.67 -22.19 -10.39
C ASP A 694 25.11 -22.34 -11.85
N GLY A 695 24.25 -22.93 -12.70
CA GLY A 695 24.52 -23.22 -14.10
C GLY A 695 25.41 -24.47 -14.31
N PRO A 696 25.85 -24.71 -15.56
CA PRO A 696 25.58 -23.91 -16.76
C PRO A 696 24.10 -23.94 -17.20
N TYR A 697 23.68 -22.93 -17.96
CA TYR A 697 22.32 -22.71 -18.45
C TYR A 697 22.28 -22.75 -20.00
N PRO A 698 22.16 -23.94 -20.62
CA PRO A 698 22.22 -24.08 -22.07
C PRO A 698 21.02 -23.46 -22.80
N SER A 699 19.89 -23.26 -22.12
CA SER A 699 18.67 -22.66 -22.68
C SER A 699 17.92 -21.82 -21.64
N GLY A 700 16.87 -21.11 -22.05
CA GLY A 700 16.01 -20.34 -21.14
C GLY A 700 16.60 -19.05 -20.57
N ARG A 701 17.85 -18.70 -20.94
CA ARG A 701 18.50 -17.45 -20.55
C ARG A 701 17.84 -16.25 -21.20
N VAL A 702 17.70 -15.18 -20.42
CA VAL A 702 17.31 -13.84 -20.88
C VAL A 702 18.40 -12.84 -20.53
N SER A 703 18.35 -11.64 -21.11
CA SER A 703 19.29 -10.58 -20.74
C SER A 703 18.98 -10.03 -19.35
N ILE A 704 19.96 -9.36 -18.72
CA ILE A 704 19.70 -8.67 -17.45
C ILE A 704 18.66 -7.56 -17.64
N GLN A 705 18.65 -6.88 -18.79
CA GLN A 705 17.62 -5.90 -19.14
C GLN A 705 16.21 -6.52 -19.06
N ASP A 706 16.03 -7.75 -19.57
CA ASP A 706 14.74 -8.45 -19.53
C ASP A 706 14.35 -8.92 -18.11
N LEU A 707 15.28 -8.94 -17.15
CA LEU A 707 15.01 -9.24 -15.74
C LEU A 707 14.58 -8.00 -14.93
N ILE A 708 14.82 -6.80 -15.43
CA ILE A 708 14.47 -5.54 -14.74
C ILE A 708 12.95 -5.38 -14.62
N ARG A 709 12.47 -4.85 -13.49
CA ARG A 709 11.03 -4.59 -13.24
C ARG A 709 10.69 -3.14 -12.90
N ASN A 710 11.63 -2.21 -13.04
CA ASN A 710 11.46 -0.77 -12.81
C ASN A 710 12.53 0.04 -13.58
N GLU A 711 12.32 1.34 -13.83
CA GLU A 711 13.39 2.23 -14.33
C GLU A 711 14.66 2.18 -13.46
N HIS A 712 14.49 2.15 -12.13
CA HIS A 712 15.54 2.15 -11.13
C HIS A 712 15.62 0.82 -10.37
N GLN A 713 16.84 0.41 -10.01
CA GLN A 713 17.13 -0.87 -9.35
C GLN A 713 17.80 -0.62 -8.00
N CYS A 714 17.74 -1.58 -7.08
CA CYS A 714 18.61 -1.52 -5.90
C CYS A 714 19.98 -2.05 -6.25
N LEU A 715 21.01 -1.33 -5.84
CA LEU A 715 22.37 -1.83 -5.82
C LEU A 715 22.85 -1.94 -4.37
N VAL A 716 23.51 -3.04 -4.04
CA VAL A 716 24.18 -3.24 -2.76
C VAL A 716 25.65 -3.59 -2.99
N SER A 717 26.56 -2.96 -2.25
CA SER A 717 27.92 -3.44 -2.05
C SER A 717 27.99 -4.18 -0.72
N GLU A 718 28.66 -5.33 -0.75
CA GLU A 718 28.84 -6.21 0.39
C GLU A 718 30.35 -6.41 0.63
N ILE A 719 30.85 -5.96 1.78
CA ILE A 719 32.23 -6.21 2.21
C ILE A 719 32.31 -7.65 2.76
N ALA A 720 32.90 -8.53 1.97
CA ALA A 720 33.19 -9.90 2.33
C ALA A 720 34.60 -10.01 2.95
N PHE A 721 34.70 -9.70 4.24
CA PHE A 721 35.94 -9.78 5.01
C PHE A 721 35.85 -10.84 6.11
N ALA A 722 36.66 -11.90 5.99
CA ALA A 722 36.53 -13.09 6.85
C ALA A 722 36.72 -12.84 8.36
N PRO A 723 37.62 -11.94 8.82
CA PRO A 723 37.73 -11.61 10.24
C PRO A 723 36.52 -10.88 10.82
N ALA A 724 35.72 -10.18 10.00
CA ALA A 724 34.52 -9.46 10.44
C ALA A 724 33.40 -9.52 9.37
N PRO A 725 32.76 -10.67 9.18
CA PRO A 725 31.77 -10.85 8.12
C PRO A 725 30.41 -10.24 8.50
N ALA A 726 29.65 -9.81 7.49
CA ALA A 726 28.23 -9.49 7.65
C ALA A 726 27.46 -10.70 8.22
N GLN A 727 26.53 -10.43 9.13
CA GLN A 727 25.74 -11.45 9.82
C GLN A 727 24.39 -11.65 9.12
N ASN A 728 23.91 -12.89 9.08
CA ASN A 728 22.54 -13.14 8.60
C ASN A 728 21.53 -12.33 9.43
N GLY A 729 20.56 -11.72 8.74
CA GLY A 729 19.61 -10.79 9.35
C GLY A 729 20.05 -9.33 9.37
N ALA A 730 21.32 -9.04 9.06
CA ALA A 730 21.78 -7.65 8.95
C ALA A 730 21.17 -6.96 7.73
N THR A 731 20.92 -5.66 7.83
CA THR A 731 20.50 -4.81 6.73
C THR A 731 21.55 -3.72 6.50
N PRO A 732 21.52 -3.02 5.35
CA PRO A 732 22.37 -1.85 5.15
C PRO A 732 22.20 -0.80 6.25
N SER A 733 21.00 -0.67 6.83
CA SER A 733 20.78 0.25 7.94
C SER A 733 21.53 -0.15 9.22
N VAL A 734 21.92 -1.41 9.44
CA VAL A 734 22.49 -1.87 10.74
C VAL A 734 23.87 -2.52 10.61
N SER A 735 24.45 -2.55 9.41
CA SER A 735 25.78 -3.11 9.17
C SER A 735 26.57 -2.25 8.20
N ASP A 736 27.72 -1.79 8.68
CA ASP A 736 28.78 -1.11 7.93
C ASP A 736 29.47 -1.98 6.84
N LYS A 737 29.08 -3.26 6.72
CA LYS A 737 29.53 -4.19 5.67
C LYS A 737 28.58 -4.21 4.47
N LEU A 738 27.44 -3.53 4.57
CA LEU A 738 26.40 -3.50 3.55
C LEU A 738 26.07 -2.04 3.25
N ALA A 739 26.40 -1.57 2.06
CA ALA A 739 25.99 -0.25 1.60
C ALA A 739 24.98 -0.41 0.47
N GLN A 740 23.91 0.38 0.49
CA GLN A 740 22.90 0.35 -0.58
C GLN A 740 22.76 1.69 -1.29
N ARG A 741 22.38 1.60 -2.56
CA ARG A 741 21.94 2.68 -3.42
C ARG A 741 20.56 2.32 -3.98
N ASN A 742 19.55 2.39 -3.12
CA ASN A 742 18.16 1.99 -3.43
C ASN A 742 17.25 3.21 -3.58
N LEU A 743 17.26 3.81 -4.77
CA LEU A 743 16.58 5.06 -5.06
C LEU A 743 15.81 4.95 -6.36
N ALA A 744 14.59 5.46 -6.36
CA ALA A 744 13.77 5.65 -7.55
C ALA A 744 13.59 7.13 -7.83
N ILE A 745 13.77 7.55 -9.08
CA ILE A 745 13.63 8.95 -9.48
C ILE A 745 12.58 9.03 -10.56
N VAL A 746 11.47 9.69 -10.25
CA VAL A 746 10.36 9.81 -11.20
C VAL A 746 9.98 11.29 -11.28
N GLU A 747 10.28 11.92 -12.40
CA GLU A 747 10.11 13.36 -12.59
C GLU A 747 8.62 13.73 -12.69
N SER A 748 8.22 14.88 -12.13
CA SER A 748 6.88 15.44 -12.28
C SER A 748 6.92 16.71 -13.14
N ALA A 749 5.87 16.98 -13.92
CA ALA A 749 5.82 18.13 -14.82
C ALA A 749 5.14 19.37 -14.21
N ASN A 750 5.75 20.54 -14.38
CA ASN A 750 5.07 21.84 -14.31
C ASN A 750 5.53 22.77 -15.48
N PRO A 751 4.60 23.32 -16.28
CA PRO A 751 3.16 23.01 -16.28
C PRO A 751 2.95 21.57 -16.73
N GLY A 752 1.97 20.90 -16.12
CA GLY A 752 1.68 19.49 -16.37
C GLY A 752 0.19 19.20 -16.26
N LEU A 753 -0.30 18.19 -16.98
CA LEU A 753 -1.63 17.59 -16.82
C LEU A 753 -1.61 16.51 -15.73
N ALA A 754 -2.79 16.01 -15.33
CA ALA A 754 -2.93 15.01 -14.26
C ALA A 754 -1.95 13.83 -14.40
N PHE A 755 -1.96 13.12 -15.53
CA PHE A 755 -1.05 11.97 -15.72
C PHE A 755 0.42 12.36 -15.76
N SER A 756 0.80 13.56 -16.22
CA SER A 756 2.21 14.00 -16.16
C SER A 756 2.69 14.30 -14.72
N ARG A 757 1.75 14.44 -13.77
CA ARG A 757 1.99 14.60 -12.32
C ARG A 757 1.78 13.29 -11.53
N ARG A 758 1.41 12.19 -12.21
CA ARG A 758 1.24 10.85 -11.65
C ARG A 758 2.57 10.11 -11.59
N ILE A 759 2.99 9.65 -10.43
CA ILE A 759 4.35 9.15 -10.17
C ILE A 759 4.29 7.64 -9.91
N PRO A 760 4.46 6.80 -10.96
CA PRO A 760 4.45 5.35 -10.81
C PRO A 760 5.79 4.79 -10.32
N GLN A 761 5.74 3.88 -9.35
CA GLN A 761 6.91 3.14 -8.86
C GLN A 761 6.54 1.67 -8.54
N THR A 762 7.11 0.74 -9.29
CA THR A 762 7.05 -0.70 -8.96
C THR A 762 8.07 -1.07 -7.88
N PHE A 763 7.71 -2.02 -7.03
CA PHE A 763 8.56 -2.53 -5.96
C PHE A 763 8.18 -3.96 -5.58
N GLU A 764 9.02 -4.61 -4.79
CA GLU A 764 8.79 -5.95 -4.25
C GLU A 764 8.77 -5.92 -2.71
N ILE A 765 7.75 -6.56 -2.15
CA ILE A 765 7.63 -6.83 -0.71
C ILE A 765 8.08 -8.26 -0.44
N ARG A 766 8.72 -8.49 0.70
CA ARG A 766 9.11 -9.85 1.15
C ARG A 766 8.49 -10.16 2.50
N PRO A 767 7.23 -10.62 2.53
CA PRO A 767 6.53 -10.90 3.77
C PRO A 767 7.22 -12.00 4.58
N SER A 768 7.07 -11.94 5.89
CA SER A 768 7.29 -13.09 6.74
C SER A 768 6.35 -14.25 6.36
N THR A 769 6.81 -15.49 6.53
CA THR A 769 6.04 -16.68 6.16
C THR A 769 5.09 -17.15 7.27
N GLY A 770 5.22 -16.61 8.48
CA GLY A 770 4.40 -16.90 9.66
C GLY A 770 4.97 -16.21 10.90
N GLY A 771 4.19 -16.16 11.98
CA GLY A 771 4.53 -15.50 13.24
C GLY A 771 3.29 -15.17 14.07
N SER A 772 3.47 -14.63 15.27
CA SER A 772 2.33 -14.14 16.07
C SER A 772 1.88 -12.72 15.66
N GLU A 773 2.77 -11.96 15.03
CA GLU A 773 2.54 -10.59 14.59
C GLU A 773 2.89 -10.42 13.10
N HIS A 774 2.12 -9.58 12.41
CA HIS A 774 2.32 -9.31 10.98
C HIS A 774 3.30 -8.16 10.75
N ASP A 775 4.16 -8.30 9.74
CA ASP A 775 5.02 -7.22 9.25
C ASP A 775 4.17 -6.03 8.77
N GLU A 776 4.80 -4.86 8.66
CA GLU A 776 4.14 -3.64 8.20
C GLU A 776 4.95 -2.95 7.10
N LEU A 777 4.27 -2.47 6.07
CA LEU A 777 4.81 -1.46 5.18
C LEU A 777 4.61 -0.10 5.86
N MET A 778 5.70 0.61 6.10
CA MET A 778 5.71 1.96 6.65
C MET A 778 6.08 2.93 5.52
N ILE A 779 5.16 3.80 5.14
CA ILE A 779 5.37 4.83 4.12
C ILE A 779 5.44 6.19 4.79
N ASP A 780 6.62 6.79 4.73
CA ASP A 780 6.87 8.17 5.15
C ASP A 780 6.75 9.09 3.93
N TRP A 781 5.72 9.93 3.94
CA TRP A 781 5.40 10.83 2.84
C TRP A 781 6.27 12.09 2.79
N GLY A 782 7.08 12.32 3.83
CA GLY A 782 8.01 13.43 3.90
C GLY A 782 7.35 14.78 3.61
N ASN A 783 7.88 15.49 2.62
CA ASN A 783 7.46 16.83 2.24
C ASN A 783 6.44 16.88 1.09
N LEU A 784 5.71 15.79 0.82
CA LEU A 784 4.66 15.80 -0.20
C LEU A 784 3.64 16.91 0.06
N PRO A 785 3.17 17.60 -0.99
CA PRO A 785 2.20 18.67 -0.84
C PRO A 785 0.84 18.13 -0.39
N ALA A 786 0.17 18.89 0.47
CA ALA A 786 -1.16 18.55 0.97
C ALA A 786 -2.15 18.32 -0.19
N GLY A 787 -2.87 17.19 -0.11
CA GLY A 787 -3.77 16.75 -1.17
C GLY A 787 -3.16 15.82 -2.20
N SER A 788 -1.91 15.41 -2.03
CA SER A 788 -1.37 14.25 -2.72
C SER A 788 -2.13 12.99 -2.33
N VAL A 789 -2.35 12.11 -3.30
CA VAL A 789 -3.08 10.86 -3.11
C VAL A 789 -2.21 9.71 -3.58
N ALA A 790 -2.23 8.60 -2.87
CA ALA A 790 -1.48 7.41 -3.25
C ALA A 790 -2.42 6.23 -3.50
N THR A 791 -2.05 5.39 -4.47
CA THR A 791 -2.65 4.08 -4.68
C THR A 791 -1.59 3.00 -4.61
N LEU A 792 -1.92 1.87 -3.99
CA LEU A 792 -1.08 0.69 -3.92
C LEU A 792 -1.79 -0.49 -4.58
N HIS A 793 -1.25 -0.95 -5.71
CA HIS A 793 -1.74 -2.10 -6.44
C HIS A 793 -0.87 -3.33 -6.15
N MET A 794 -1.48 -4.40 -5.64
CA MET A 794 -0.81 -5.65 -5.23
C MET A 794 -1.65 -6.87 -5.64
N PRO A 795 -1.48 -7.39 -6.88
CA PRO A 795 -2.31 -8.49 -7.40
C PRO A 795 -2.13 -9.81 -6.67
N GLY A 796 -1.06 -9.97 -5.88
CA GLY A 796 -0.85 -11.14 -5.03
C GLY A 796 -1.67 -11.15 -3.74
N LEU A 797 -2.40 -10.06 -3.42
CA LEU A 797 -3.16 -9.91 -2.17
C LEU A 797 -4.58 -9.41 -2.44
N SER A 798 -5.51 -9.80 -1.56
CA SER A 798 -6.85 -9.20 -1.52
C SER A 798 -6.83 -7.91 -0.71
N ALA A 799 -7.32 -6.82 -1.29
CA ALA A 799 -7.52 -5.53 -0.62
C ALA A 799 -8.41 -5.69 0.62
N ASN A 800 -9.47 -6.51 0.55
CA ASN A 800 -10.32 -6.81 1.71
C ASN A 800 -9.54 -7.52 2.82
N GLY A 801 -8.67 -8.46 2.47
CA GLY A 801 -7.81 -9.15 3.43
C GLY A 801 -6.88 -8.19 4.17
N ILE A 802 -6.32 -7.21 3.45
CA ILE A 802 -5.47 -6.17 4.04
C ILE A 802 -6.30 -5.24 4.94
N LEU A 803 -7.48 -4.80 4.50
CA LEU A 803 -8.37 -3.96 5.31
C LEU A 803 -8.80 -4.65 6.61
N LEU A 804 -9.19 -5.93 6.55
CA LEU A 804 -9.53 -6.70 7.77
C LEU A 804 -8.32 -6.88 8.70
N LEU A 805 -7.12 -7.07 8.14
CA LEU A 805 -5.90 -7.15 8.93
C LEU A 805 -5.55 -5.79 9.55
N ALA A 806 -5.72 -4.70 8.78
CA ALA A 806 -5.53 -3.34 9.22
C ALA A 806 -6.52 -3.00 10.33
N ALA A 807 -7.78 -3.37 10.22
CA ALA A 807 -8.78 -3.16 11.25
C ALA A 807 -8.50 -3.94 12.56
N ARG A 808 -7.94 -5.15 12.47
CA ARG A 808 -7.53 -5.91 13.66
C ARG A 808 -6.30 -5.32 14.33
N LYS A 809 -5.35 -4.82 13.54
CA LYS A 809 -4.06 -4.32 14.02
C LYS A 809 -4.11 -2.84 14.39
N TYR A 810 -4.90 -2.07 13.66
CA TYR A 810 -5.04 -0.62 13.72
C TYR A 810 -6.49 -0.31 14.07
N ARG A 811 -6.65 0.47 15.13
CA ARG A 811 -7.97 0.92 15.57
C ARG A 811 -8.64 1.83 14.55
N SER A 812 -7.82 2.53 13.77
CA SER A 812 -8.21 3.45 12.71
C SER A 812 -7.23 3.37 11.53
N HIS A 813 -7.73 3.54 10.30
CA HIS A 813 -6.87 3.60 9.12
C HIS A 813 -7.52 4.43 8.00
N ARG A 814 -6.71 4.95 7.07
CA ARG A 814 -7.16 5.77 5.91
C ARG A 814 -7.20 4.99 4.59
N LEU A 815 -7.30 3.68 4.66
CA LEU A 815 -7.26 2.79 3.50
C LEU A 815 -8.66 2.66 2.89
N LEU A 816 -8.79 2.95 1.60
CA LEU A 816 -9.99 2.69 0.81
C LEU A 816 -9.70 1.61 -0.23
N ARG A 817 -10.67 0.73 -0.44
CA ARG A 817 -10.64 -0.23 -1.53
C ARG A 817 -11.11 0.42 -2.83
N ILE A 818 -10.35 0.24 -3.90
CA ILE A 818 -10.73 0.65 -5.26
C ILE A 818 -11.16 -0.54 -6.09
N ASP A 819 -10.43 -1.64 -6.00
CA ASP A 819 -10.75 -2.92 -6.62
C ASP A 819 -10.20 -4.07 -5.75
N GLU A 820 -10.28 -5.31 -6.22
CA GLU A 820 -9.82 -6.49 -5.48
C GLU A 820 -8.36 -6.41 -5.02
N HIS A 821 -7.51 -5.69 -5.76
CA HIS A 821 -6.07 -5.66 -5.57
C HIS A 821 -5.48 -4.27 -5.38
N THR A 822 -6.32 -3.23 -5.28
CA THR A 822 -5.88 -1.83 -5.24
C THR A 822 -6.47 -1.11 -4.04
N LEU A 823 -5.58 -0.54 -3.23
CA LEU A 823 -5.92 0.37 -2.13
C LEU A 823 -5.60 1.81 -2.53
N LYS A 824 -6.39 2.76 -2.02
CA LYS A 824 -6.19 4.21 -2.13
C LYS A 824 -6.12 4.82 -0.73
N PHE A 825 -5.23 5.79 -0.53
CA PHE A 825 -5.09 6.51 0.73
C PHE A 825 -4.49 7.90 0.52
N GLU A 826 -4.76 8.81 1.45
CA GLU A 826 -4.17 10.15 1.44
C GLU A 826 -2.69 10.10 1.80
N ALA A 827 -1.85 10.71 0.97
CA ALA A 827 -0.41 10.78 1.21
C ALA A 827 -0.11 11.96 2.15
N GLY A 828 0.13 11.65 3.43
CA GLY A 828 0.52 12.63 4.44
C GLY A 828 0.85 11.99 5.78
N GLY A 829 1.84 12.54 6.48
CA GLY A 829 2.38 11.96 7.71
C GLY A 829 3.09 10.63 7.43
N ILE A 830 2.79 9.62 8.25
CA ILE A 830 3.24 8.24 8.04
C ILE A 830 2.00 7.35 7.90
N THR A 831 2.04 6.43 6.93
CA THR A 831 1.00 5.41 6.74
C THR A 831 1.59 4.04 7.04
N TYR A 832 0.86 3.25 7.82
CA TYR A 832 1.18 1.85 8.07
C TYR A 832 0.18 0.95 7.34
N LEU A 833 0.69 -0.11 6.73
CA LEU A 833 -0.11 -1.13 6.06
C LEU A 833 0.36 -2.50 6.54
N PRO A 834 -0.51 -3.36 7.09
CA PRO A 834 -0.05 -4.65 7.53
C PRO A 834 0.12 -5.56 6.32
N ILE A 835 1.15 -6.40 6.37
CA ILE A 835 1.51 -7.31 5.29
C ILE A 835 1.07 -8.71 5.72
N PRO A 836 0.11 -9.34 5.02
CA PRO A 836 -0.28 -10.73 5.28
C PRO A 836 0.91 -11.69 5.17
N PHE A 837 0.90 -12.77 5.96
CA PHE A 837 1.91 -13.82 5.81
C PHE A 837 1.79 -14.51 4.45
N THR A 838 2.92 -14.63 3.75
CA THR A 838 2.98 -15.35 2.48
C THR A 838 4.35 -15.99 2.29
N GLU A 839 4.42 -17.14 1.63
CA GLU A 839 5.70 -17.77 1.27
C GLU A 839 6.43 -17.06 0.11
N GLY A 840 5.67 -16.30 -0.72
CA GLY A 840 6.13 -15.64 -1.94
C GLY A 840 6.60 -14.20 -1.74
N ASN A 841 7.49 -13.71 -2.61
CA ASN A 841 7.70 -12.26 -2.74
C ASN A 841 6.53 -11.65 -3.50
N LEU A 842 6.04 -10.49 -3.05
CA LEU A 842 4.86 -9.84 -3.60
C LEU A 842 5.26 -8.65 -4.48
N PRO A 843 5.02 -8.71 -5.80
CA PRO A 843 5.11 -7.54 -6.67
C PRO A 843 4.04 -6.51 -6.29
N GLY A 844 4.44 -5.25 -6.23
CA GLY A 844 3.54 -4.14 -5.97
C GLY A 844 3.85 -2.93 -6.84
N MET A 845 2.88 -2.04 -6.97
CA MET A 845 3.05 -0.73 -7.59
C MET A 845 2.45 0.35 -6.70
N LEU A 846 3.32 1.24 -6.24
CA LEU A 846 2.94 2.49 -5.59
C LEU A 846 2.79 3.56 -6.66
N THR A 847 1.66 4.25 -6.68
CA THR A 847 1.43 5.42 -7.54
C THR A 847 1.13 6.61 -6.64
N VAL A 848 1.81 7.74 -6.87
CA VAL A 848 1.53 8.99 -6.16
C VAL A 848 1.05 10.05 -7.15
N ASP A 849 -0.16 10.58 -6.93
CA ASP A 849 -0.70 11.68 -7.70
C ASP A 849 -0.45 13.00 -6.98
N LEU A 850 0.33 13.88 -7.62
CA LEU A 850 0.60 15.22 -7.09
C LEU A 850 -0.52 16.20 -7.48
N PRO A 851 -0.93 17.09 -6.55
CA PRO A 851 -1.97 18.08 -6.81
C PRO A 851 -1.49 19.17 -7.76
N GLU A 852 -2.42 20.01 -8.20
CA GLU A 852 -2.10 21.26 -8.88
C GLU A 852 -1.36 22.24 -7.94
N GLY A 853 -0.60 23.17 -8.53
CA GLY A 853 0.12 24.20 -7.79
C GLY A 853 1.56 23.86 -7.38
N ILE A 854 2.05 22.63 -7.62
CA ILE A 854 3.48 22.30 -7.51
C ILE A 854 4.30 23.20 -8.44
N LYS A 855 5.56 23.52 -8.12
CA LYS A 855 6.43 24.48 -8.82
C LYS A 855 7.69 23.82 -9.35
N LYS A 856 8.13 24.22 -10.56
CA LYS A 856 9.44 23.81 -11.11
C LYS A 856 10.55 24.09 -10.09
N GLY A 857 11.47 23.14 -9.92
CA GLY A 857 12.57 23.21 -8.97
C GLY A 857 12.28 22.62 -7.59
N GLN A 858 11.01 22.31 -7.27
CA GLN A 858 10.69 21.54 -6.07
C GLN A 858 11.16 20.09 -6.21
N VAL A 859 11.49 19.47 -5.06
CA VAL A 859 11.84 18.07 -4.95
C VAL A 859 11.08 17.47 -3.78
N PHE A 860 10.31 16.41 -4.05
CA PHE A 860 9.61 15.66 -3.02
C PHE A 860 10.28 14.32 -2.77
N LYS A 861 10.22 13.82 -1.54
CA LYS A 861 10.80 12.53 -1.15
C LYS A 861 9.77 11.70 -0.38
N VAL A 862 9.61 10.45 -0.79
CA VAL A 862 8.80 9.43 -0.11
C VAL A 862 9.70 8.26 0.24
N VAL A 863 9.68 7.81 1.49
CA VAL A 863 10.46 6.64 1.93
C VAL A 863 9.51 5.51 2.25
N VAL A 864 9.77 4.34 1.68
CA VAL A 864 8.99 3.12 1.90
C VAL A 864 9.89 2.11 2.60
N ARG A 865 9.43 1.61 3.75
CA ARG A 865 10.14 0.64 4.60
C ARG A 865 9.27 -0.57 4.88
N GLN A 866 9.88 -1.73 5.06
CA GLN A 866 9.20 -2.86 5.70
C GLN A 866 9.73 -3.01 7.12
N VAL A 867 8.80 -3.03 8.08
CA VAL A 867 9.06 -3.18 9.50
C VAL A 867 8.67 -4.61 9.89
N ALA A 868 9.64 -5.40 10.31
CA ALA A 868 9.41 -6.76 10.76
C ALA A 868 8.73 -6.77 12.13
N ALA A 869 7.73 -7.63 12.28
CA ALA A 869 6.92 -7.72 13.49
C ALA A 869 7.65 -8.34 14.68
N GLU A 870 8.47 -9.36 14.42
CA GLU A 870 9.27 -10.05 15.44
C GLU A 870 10.73 -9.58 15.38
N ALA A 871 11.30 -9.25 16.54
CA ALA A 871 12.75 -9.07 16.66
C ALA A 871 13.43 -10.43 16.41
N ARG A 872 13.95 -10.65 15.19
CA ARG A 872 14.77 -11.83 14.93
C ARG A 872 15.98 -11.79 15.86
N ARG A 873 16.11 -12.84 16.68
CA ARG A 873 17.23 -13.03 17.61
C ARG A 873 18.52 -13.06 16.81
N SER A 874 19.30 -11.98 16.83
CA SER A 874 20.64 -12.01 16.25
C SER A 874 21.47 -13.06 17.00
N SER A 875 22.23 -13.87 16.28
CA SER A 875 23.00 -14.99 16.85
C SER A 875 24.11 -14.54 17.82
N LYS A 876 24.49 -13.24 17.80
CA LYS A 876 25.39 -12.62 18.79
C LYS A 876 24.67 -12.10 20.04
N ALA A 877 23.35 -11.86 20.00
CA ALA A 877 22.56 -11.45 21.17
C ALA A 877 22.18 -12.64 22.09
N ARG A 878 23.01 -13.70 22.13
CA ARG A 878 22.69 -14.96 22.84
C ARG A 878 22.80 -14.86 24.36
N VAL A 879 23.14 -13.71 24.94
CA VAL A 879 23.39 -13.61 26.39
C VAL A 879 22.39 -12.73 27.15
N GLU A 880 21.67 -11.77 26.55
CA GLU A 880 20.87 -10.82 27.38
C GLU A 880 19.55 -10.25 26.76
N SER A 881 18.85 -10.92 25.83
CA SER A 881 17.54 -10.38 25.42
C SER A 881 16.45 -10.67 26.46
N ARG A 882 16.35 -9.81 27.49
CA ARG A 882 15.06 -9.49 28.13
C ARG A 882 14.10 -9.00 27.03
N GLN A 883 12.80 -9.24 27.20
CA GLN A 883 11.73 -8.83 26.27
C GLN A 883 12.00 -7.42 25.72
N SER A 884 12.27 -7.32 24.41
CA SER A 884 12.39 -6.04 23.72
C SER A 884 11.08 -5.74 23.02
N ASP A 885 10.61 -4.50 23.16
CA ASP A 885 9.46 -3.98 22.40
C ASP A 885 9.94 -3.30 21.11
N ALA A 886 11.14 -3.63 20.61
CA ALA A 886 11.68 -3.02 19.41
C ALA A 886 11.36 -3.87 18.16
N ARG A 887 10.83 -3.19 17.14
CA ARG A 887 10.72 -3.67 15.78
C ARG A 887 11.89 -3.15 14.95
N HIS A 888 12.27 -3.86 13.90
CA HIS A 888 13.40 -3.49 13.06
C HIS A 888 13.01 -3.37 11.60
N VAL A 889 13.73 -2.53 10.86
CA VAL A 889 13.53 -2.31 9.42
C VAL A 889 14.33 -3.36 8.64
N VAL A 890 13.66 -4.17 7.82
CA VAL A 890 14.31 -5.21 6.98
C VAL A 890 14.81 -4.68 5.63
N GLY A 891 14.35 -3.49 5.25
CA GLY A 891 14.80 -2.79 4.06
C GLY A 891 13.97 -1.54 3.75
N SER A 892 14.59 -0.67 2.96
CA SER A 892 14.06 0.65 2.63
C SER A 892 14.40 1.03 1.19
N PHE A 893 13.48 1.74 0.52
CA PHE A 893 13.77 2.49 -0.71
C PHE A 893 13.15 3.88 -0.64
N GLN A 894 13.71 4.82 -1.42
CA GLN A 894 13.19 6.19 -1.50
C GLN A 894 12.77 6.51 -2.94
N LEU A 895 11.61 7.12 -3.08
CA LEU A 895 11.12 7.73 -4.30
C LEU A 895 11.37 9.25 -4.25
N THR A 896 12.22 9.75 -5.14
CA THR A 896 12.55 11.16 -5.32
C THR A 896 11.81 11.72 -6.53
N ILE A 897 11.08 12.81 -6.33
CA ILE A 897 10.16 13.39 -7.33
C ILE A 897 10.58 14.83 -7.63
N PRO A 898 11.52 15.05 -8.55
CA PRO A 898 11.90 16.40 -8.97
C PRO A 898 10.85 16.97 -9.94
N VAL A 899 10.48 18.24 -9.74
CA VAL A 899 9.53 18.95 -10.61
C VAL A 899 10.27 19.70 -11.71
N ARG A 900 10.05 19.33 -12.96
CA ARG A 900 10.75 19.87 -14.15
C ARG A 900 9.78 20.33 -15.24
N ALA A 901 10.31 20.98 -16.27
CA ALA A 901 9.52 21.36 -17.43
C ALA A 901 9.23 20.14 -18.31
N LYS A 902 8.02 20.04 -18.87
CA LYS A 902 7.61 18.92 -19.72
C LYS A 902 8.59 18.58 -20.86
N ALA A 903 9.21 19.61 -21.46
CA ALA A 903 10.15 19.46 -22.56
C ALA A 903 11.47 18.79 -22.15
N GLU A 904 11.86 18.92 -20.87
CA GLU A 904 13.05 18.28 -20.30
C GLU A 904 12.79 16.78 -20.03
N ILE A 905 11.54 16.43 -19.69
CA ILE A 905 11.12 15.08 -19.28
C ILE A 905 10.79 14.19 -20.50
N LEU A 906 10.06 14.73 -21.48
CA LEU A 906 9.45 13.96 -22.58
C LEU A 906 10.42 13.05 -23.35
N PRO A 907 11.63 13.51 -23.78
CA PRO A 907 12.54 12.65 -24.54
C PRO A 907 13.05 11.44 -23.73
N GLY A 908 13.26 11.64 -22.42
CA GLY A 908 13.61 10.56 -21.49
C GLY A 908 12.47 9.57 -21.32
N GLN A 909 11.25 10.08 -21.11
CA GLN A 909 10.05 9.24 -20.91
C GLN A 909 9.67 8.42 -22.15
N GLN A 910 9.78 8.97 -23.37
CA GLN A 910 9.55 8.19 -24.60
C GLN A 910 10.57 7.06 -24.75
N ARG A 911 11.83 7.33 -24.41
CA ARG A 911 12.88 6.32 -24.44
C ARG A 911 12.62 5.23 -23.40
N LEU A 912 12.30 5.62 -22.17
CA LEU A 912 11.91 4.71 -21.10
C LEU A 912 10.73 3.82 -21.52
N LEU A 913 9.64 4.40 -22.05
CA LEU A 913 8.48 3.64 -22.53
C LEU A 913 8.86 2.58 -23.57
N SER A 914 9.77 2.92 -24.49
CA SER A 914 10.29 1.97 -25.48
C SER A 914 11.03 0.80 -24.85
N ASN A 915 11.88 1.05 -23.87
CA ASN A 915 12.58 0.00 -23.13
C ASN A 915 11.62 -0.84 -22.29
N LEU A 916 10.67 -0.22 -21.59
CA LEU A 916 9.69 -0.93 -20.77
C LEU A 916 8.79 -1.82 -21.63
N ARG A 917 8.29 -1.35 -22.78
CA ARG A 917 7.54 -2.21 -23.73
C ARG A 917 8.35 -3.38 -24.25
N TRP A 918 9.67 -3.20 -24.43
CA TRP A 918 10.56 -4.29 -24.83
C TRP A 918 10.67 -5.37 -23.74
N ILE A 919 10.82 -4.93 -22.48
CA ILE A 919 10.90 -5.79 -21.30
C ILE A 919 9.56 -6.48 -21.04
N GLU A 920 8.44 -5.76 -21.12
CA GLU A 920 7.08 -6.27 -20.93
C GLU A 920 6.82 -7.49 -21.81
N ARG A 921 7.23 -7.41 -23.08
CA ARG A 921 7.07 -8.49 -24.06
C ARG A 921 7.96 -9.72 -23.81
N ALA A 922 8.93 -9.61 -22.88
CA ALA A 922 9.76 -10.72 -22.42
C ALA A 922 9.18 -11.40 -21.16
N ILE A 923 8.26 -10.76 -20.44
CA ILE A 923 7.68 -11.31 -19.22
C ILE A 923 6.64 -12.38 -19.60
N PRO A 924 6.77 -13.64 -19.11
CA PRO A 924 5.77 -14.67 -19.35
C PRO A 924 4.40 -14.26 -18.77
N ALA A 925 3.31 -14.58 -19.47
CA ALA A 925 1.95 -14.21 -19.04
C ALA A 925 1.55 -14.76 -17.66
N GLY A 926 2.04 -15.94 -17.28
CA GLY A 926 1.83 -16.52 -15.96
C GLY A 926 2.80 -16.04 -14.87
N ASN A 927 3.72 -15.12 -15.18
CA ASN A 927 4.63 -14.58 -14.18
C ASN A 927 3.92 -13.55 -13.29
N ARG A 928 4.16 -13.61 -11.97
CA ARG A 928 3.58 -12.68 -10.97
C ARG A 928 3.80 -11.19 -11.28
N TRP A 929 4.85 -10.84 -12.01
CA TRP A 929 5.12 -9.45 -12.41
C TRP A 929 4.28 -8.97 -13.59
N ALA A 930 3.70 -9.86 -14.40
CA ALA A 930 2.97 -9.49 -15.60
C ALA A 930 1.85 -8.44 -15.35
N PRO A 931 0.92 -8.62 -14.38
CA PRO A 931 -0.14 -7.63 -14.13
C PRO A 931 0.42 -6.29 -13.65
N VAL A 932 1.40 -6.31 -12.73
CA VAL A 932 2.00 -5.09 -12.17
C VAL A 932 2.77 -4.32 -13.24
N PHE A 933 3.56 -5.02 -14.06
CA PHE A 933 4.40 -4.40 -15.08
C PHE A 933 3.57 -3.86 -16.25
N ALA A 934 2.48 -4.55 -16.64
CA ALA A 934 1.54 -4.03 -17.63
C ALA A 934 0.90 -2.72 -17.17
N ARG A 935 0.44 -2.64 -15.90
CA ARG A 935 -0.09 -1.40 -15.32
C ARG A 935 0.96 -0.29 -15.26
N TYR A 936 2.22 -0.63 -14.96
CA TYR A 936 3.34 0.31 -14.98
C TYR A 936 3.59 0.88 -16.38
N VAL A 937 3.68 0.03 -17.40
CA VAL A 937 3.87 0.45 -18.80
C VAL A 937 2.71 1.33 -19.27
N ALA A 938 1.48 1.00 -18.90
CA ALA A 938 0.29 1.80 -19.22
C ALA A 938 0.39 3.22 -18.62
N GLN A 939 0.71 3.35 -17.34
CA GLN A 939 0.85 4.69 -16.73
C GLN A 939 2.02 5.48 -17.31
N VAL A 940 3.12 4.83 -17.70
CA VAL A 940 4.22 5.51 -18.42
C VAL A 940 3.78 5.96 -19.81
N ALA A 941 2.91 5.21 -20.49
CA ALA A 941 2.30 5.64 -21.76
C ALA A 941 1.40 6.87 -21.58
N ASP A 942 0.49 6.85 -20.59
CA ASP A 942 -0.38 8.00 -20.28
C ASP A 942 0.44 9.25 -19.92
N ARG A 943 1.57 9.07 -19.23
CA ARG A 943 2.54 10.13 -18.96
C ARG A 943 3.14 10.70 -20.23
N VAL A 944 3.55 9.88 -21.20
CA VAL A 944 4.09 10.35 -22.48
C VAL A 944 3.05 11.21 -23.21
N ASP A 945 1.80 10.78 -23.26
CA ASP A 945 0.71 11.54 -23.89
C ASP A 945 0.46 12.86 -23.16
N ALA A 946 0.40 12.83 -21.82
CA ALA A 946 0.19 14.03 -21.00
C ALA A 946 1.37 15.03 -21.03
N LEU A 947 2.58 14.58 -21.37
CA LEU A 947 3.75 15.44 -21.60
C LEU A 947 3.77 16.06 -23.01
N GLY A 948 2.85 15.66 -23.89
CA GLY A 948 2.72 16.14 -25.27
C GLY A 948 3.37 15.24 -26.34
N GLY A 949 3.69 13.98 -25.99
CA GLY A 949 4.10 12.95 -26.94
C GLY A 949 2.91 12.17 -27.52
N ASP A 950 3.23 11.15 -28.30
CA ASP A 950 2.28 10.13 -28.76
C ASP A 950 2.84 8.75 -28.41
N ALA A 951 2.30 8.18 -27.33
CA ALA A 951 2.68 6.87 -26.83
C ALA A 951 2.31 5.74 -27.82
N GLY A 952 1.37 5.94 -28.74
CA GLY A 952 1.02 4.99 -29.79
C GLY A 952 2.15 4.77 -30.81
N LEU A 953 3.00 5.78 -31.01
CA LEU A 953 4.15 5.72 -31.93
C LEU A 953 5.44 5.17 -31.30
N VAL A 954 5.49 5.05 -29.97
CA VAL A 954 6.69 4.60 -29.25
C VAL A 954 6.84 3.07 -29.32
N ALA A 955 7.48 2.55 -30.36
CA ALA A 955 7.71 1.12 -30.52
C ALA A 955 8.68 0.54 -29.47
N PRO A 956 8.56 -0.75 -29.11
CA PRO A 956 9.51 -1.41 -28.20
C PRO A 956 10.92 -1.46 -28.80
N SER A 957 11.93 -1.15 -27.99
CA SER A 957 13.33 -1.29 -28.36
C SER A 957 14.25 -1.37 -27.15
N ALA A 958 15.14 -2.36 -27.14
CA ALA A 958 16.20 -2.52 -26.13
C ALA A 958 17.20 -1.35 -26.13
N SER A 959 17.44 -0.72 -27.28
CA SER A 959 18.39 0.39 -27.40
C SER A 959 17.77 1.75 -27.07
N GLY A 960 16.45 1.81 -26.84
CA GLY A 960 15.70 3.05 -26.64
C GLY A 960 15.39 3.82 -27.94
N GLN A 961 15.86 3.34 -29.10
CA GLN A 961 15.65 4.00 -30.41
C GLN A 961 14.28 3.68 -31.01
N TRP A 962 13.25 4.20 -30.36
CA TRP A 962 11.86 3.86 -30.65
C TRP A 962 11.37 4.26 -32.05
N ARG A 963 11.91 5.34 -32.64
CA ARG A 963 11.52 5.79 -33.99
C ARG A 963 11.99 4.82 -35.07
N GLU A 964 13.22 4.35 -34.97
CA GLU A 964 13.78 3.36 -35.89
C GLU A 964 13.10 2.01 -35.71
N ALA A 965 12.86 1.62 -34.45
CA ALA A 965 12.09 0.43 -34.13
C ALA A 965 10.68 0.49 -34.73
N TYR A 966 9.98 1.63 -34.61
CA TYR A 966 8.65 1.81 -35.18
C TYR A 966 8.64 1.58 -36.69
N ARG A 967 9.55 2.23 -37.43
CA ARG A 967 9.69 2.05 -38.88
C ARG A 967 10.01 0.59 -39.24
N THR A 968 10.98 0.00 -38.54
CA THR A 968 11.41 -1.39 -38.78
C THR A 968 10.28 -2.38 -38.52
N CYS A 969 9.57 -2.23 -37.40
CA CYS A 969 8.49 -3.12 -37.02
C CYS A 969 7.26 -2.96 -37.91
N LEU A 970 6.95 -1.74 -38.36
CA LEU A 970 5.91 -1.49 -39.34
C LEU A 970 6.25 -2.18 -40.68
N LEU A 971 7.48 -2.01 -41.17
CA LEU A 971 7.94 -2.66 -42.40
C LEU A 971 7.88 -4.18 -42.31
N LEU A 972 8.33 -4.78 -41.19
CA LEU A 972 8.26 -6.23 -40.99
C LEU A 972 6.83 -6.75 -40.87
N THR A 973 5.92 -5.96 -40.27
CA THR A 973 4.49 -6.30 -40.21
C THR A 973 3.87 -6.30 -41.61
N LEU A 974 4.10 -5.25 -42.40
CA LEU A 974 3.61 -5.15 -43.77
C LEU A 974 4.21 -6.24 -44.67
N ALA A 975 5.51 -6.51 -44.54
CA ALA A 975 6.17 -7.58 -45.27
C ALA A 975 5.58 -8.95 -44.92
N ALA A 976 5.28 -9.22 -43.64
CA ALA A 976 4.62 -10.46 -43.23
C ALA A 976 3.22 -10.58 -43.82
N ILE A 977 2.40 -9.51 -43.80
CA ILE A 977 1.06 -9.47 -44.42
C ILE A 977 1.15 -9.77 -45.92
N LEU A 978 2.07 -9.09 -46.63
CA LEU A 978 2.26 -9.28 -48.07
C LEU A 978 2.75 -10.68 -48.42
N LEU A 979 3.65 -11.26 -47.63
CA LEU A 979 4.17 -12.61 -47.86
C LEU A 979 3.14 -13.70 -47.56
N VAL A 980 2.27 -13.51 -46.56
CA VAL A 980 1.10 -14.38 -46.35
C VAL A 980 0.15 -14.28 -47.55
N ALA A 981 -0.15 -13.07 -48.02
CA ALA A 981 -1.00 -12.87 -49.20
C ALA A 981 -0.40 -13.53 -50.45
N ALA A 982 0.91 -13.35 -50.69
CA ALA A 982 1.63 -13.98 -51.79
C ALA A 982 1.62 -15.51 -51.69
N LEU A 983 1.74 -16.07 -50.48
CA LEU A 983 1.68 -17.52 -50.26
C LEU A 983 0.30 -18.08 -50.65
N VAL A 984 -0.78 -17.39 -50.29
CA VAL A 984 -2.16 -17.75 -50.68
C VAL A 984 -2.32 -17.70 -52.20
N VAL A 985 -1.82 -16.64 -52.86
CA VAL A 985 -1.88 -16.51 -54.32
C VAL A 985 -1.05 -17.60 -55.02
N CYS A 986 0.17 -17.86 -54.56
CA CYS A 986 1.03 -18.94 -55.09
C CYS A 986 0.36 -20.31 -54.96
N ALA A 987 -0.30 -20.59 -53.83
CA ALA A 987 -1.03 -21.84 -53.62
C ALA A 987 -2.22 -22.01 -54.56
N GLY A 988 -2.86 -20.91 -55.00
CA GLY A 988 -3.99 -20.96 -55.93
C GLY A 988 -3.61 -21.01 -57.42
N VAL A 989 -2.49 -20.38 -57.79
CA VAL A 989 -2.07 -20.17 -59.20
C VAL A 989 -1.04 -21.20 -59.67
N LEU A 990 -0.11 -21.63 -58.82
CA LEU A 990 1.01 -22.49 -59.24
C LEU A 990 0.64 -23.98 -59.15
N SER A 991 1.01 -24.77 -60.16
CA SER A 991 0.85 -26.23 -60.18
C SER A 991 2.16 -26.95 -60.46
N GLY A 992 2.29 -28.20 -59.97
CA GLY A 992 3.45 -29.06 -60.26
C GLY A 992 4.79 -28.49 -59.77
N GLY A 993 5.86 -28.62 -60.57
CA GLY A 993 7.21 -28.12 -60.22
C GLY A 993 7.29 -26.61 -60.00
N ALA A 994 6.38 -25.82 -60.59
CA ALA A 994 6.32 -24.37 -60.40
C ALA A 994 5.88 -23.98 -58.98
N ALA A 995 5.05 -24.79 -58.31
CA ALA A 995 4.66 -24.58 -56.92
C ALA A 995 5.86 -24.77 -55.97
N LEU A 996 6.75 -25.72 -56.26
CA LEU A 996 8.00 -25.90 -55.53
C LEU A 996 8.97 -24.73 -55.75
N LEU A 997 9.08 -24.23 -56.99
CA LEU A 997 9.98 -23.12 -57.34
C LEU A 997 9.48 -21.74 -56.88
N GLY A 998 8.17 -21.52 -56.74
CA GLY A 998 7.59 -20.25 -56.32
C GLY A 998 7.11 -20.20 -54.86
N GLY A 999 6.45 -21.26 -54.39
CA GLY A 999 5.86 -21.30 -53.05
C GLY A 999 6.87 -21.51 -51.92
N ILE A 1000 7.87 -22.39 -52.11
CA ILE A 1000 8.91 -22.66 -51.09
C ILE A 1000 9.74 -21.39 -50.78
N PRO A 1001 10.21 -20.62 -51.77
CA PRO A 1001 10.94 -19.37 -51.49
C PRO A 1001 10.10 -18.34 -50.74
N VAL A 1002 8.82 -18.19 -51.07
CA VAL A 1002 7.91 -17.26 -50.36
C VAL A 1002 7.70 -17.71 -48.92
N ALA A 1003 7.48 -19.00 -48.67
CA ALA A 1003 7.37 -19.56 -47.33
C ALA A 1003 8.67 -19.39 -46.51
N ALA A 1004 9.83 -19.62 -47.12
CA ALA A 1004 11.14 -19.41 -46.49
C ALA A 1004 11.38 -17.92 -46.16
N LEU A 1005 11.00 -17.02 -47.07
CA LEU A 1005 11.10 -15.58 -46.85
C LEU A 1005 10.13 -15.10 -45.75
N LEU A 1006 8.90 -15.64 -45.69
CA LEU A 1006 7.95 -15.40 -44.60
C LEU A 1006 8.53 -15.87 -43.27
N ALA A 1007 9.06 -17.09 -43.20
CA ALA A 1007 9.70 -17.62 -41.99
C ALA A 1007 10.87 -16.74 -41.54
N ARG A 1008 11.72 -16.29 -42.47
CA ARG A 1008 12.82 -15.35 -42.19
C ARG A 1008 12.31 -14.01 -41.68
N THR A 1009 11.25 -13.47 -42.30
CA THR A 1009 10.63 -12.18 -41.93
C THR A 1009 10.03 -12.26 -40.53
N VAL A 1010 9.28 -13.33 -40.22
CA VAL A 1010 8.73 -13.57 -38.89
C VAL A 1010 9.84 -13.78 -37.86
N CYS A 1011 10.93 -14.46 -38.21
CA CYS A 1011 12.09 -14.62 -37.32
C CYS A 1011 12.76 -13.27 -37.01
N LEU A 1012 12.96 -12.42 -38.02
CA LEU A 1012 13.48 -11.06 -37.84
C LEU A 1012 12.51 -10.19 -37.03
N TRP A 1013 11.21 -10.32 -37.27
CA TRP A 1013 10.17 -9.60 -36.55
C TRP A 1013 10.16 -9.99 -35.07
N ARG A 1014 10.25 -11.29 -34.75
CA ARG A 1014 10.39 -11.78 -33.38
C ARG A 1014 11.67 -11.27 -32.71
N LYS A 1015 12.80 -11.31 -33.41
CA LYS A 1015 14.10 -10.86 -32.87
C LYS A 1015 14.18 -9.35 -32.65
N LYS A 1016 13.61 -8.53 -33.54
CA LYS A 1016 13.75 -7.06 -33.50
C LYS A 1016 12.58 -6.33 -32.83
N CYS A 1017 11.39 -6.94 -32.81
CA CYS A 1017 10.17 -6.24 -32.42
C CYS A 1017 9.34 -6.94 -31.35
N ARG A 1018 9.60 -8.24 -31.07
CA ARG A 1018 8.82 -9.06 -30.14
C ARG A 1018 7.30 -8.84 -30.32
N PRO A 1019 6.72 -9.09 -31.51
CA PRO A 1019 5.32 -8.81 -31.74
C PRO A 1019 4.45 -9.60 -30.78
N THR A 1020 3.37 -8.98 -30.30
CA THR A 1020 2.41 -9.69 -29.45
C THR A 1020 1.65 -10.73 -30.25
N ASP A 1021 1.05 -11.70 -29.59
CA ASP A 1021 0.19 -12.70 -30.24
C ASP A 1021 -0.91 -12.05 -31.07
N CYS A 1022 -1.50 -10.96 -30.58
CA CYS A 1022 -2.49 -10.19 -31.34
C CYS A 1022 -1.92 -9.58 -32.62
N GLN A 1023 -0.67 -9.10 -32.61
CA GLN A 1023 -0.03 -8.56 -33.82
C GLN A 1023 0.22 -9.67 -34.84
N LEU A 1024 0.67 -10.85 -34.40
CA LEU A 1024 0.86 -12.02 -35.26
C LEU A 1024 -0.47 -12.47 -35.88
N LEU A 1025 -1.53 -12.59 -35.07
CA LEU A 1025 -2.85 -13.00 -35.53
C LEU A 1025 -3.47 -11.99 -36.51
N ARG A 1026 -3.34 -10.69 -36.24
CA ARG A 1026 -3.81 -9.64 -37.16
C ARG A 1026 -3.06 -9.65 -38.48
N ALA A 1027 -1.74 -9.88 -38.47
CA ALA A 1027 -0.95 -9.98 -39.70
C ALA A 1027 -1.35 -11.20 -40.52
N LEU A 1028 -1.57 -12.35 -39.87
CA LEU A 1028 -2.06 -13.57 -40.53
C LEU A 1028 -3.45 -13.38 -41.13
N LEU A 1029 -4.39 -12.79 -40.37
CA LEU A 1029 -5.75 -12.50 -40.83
C LEU A 1029 -5.74 -11.54 -42.02
N ALA A 1030 -5.07 -10.40 -41.89
CA ALA A 1030 -4.99 -9.39 -42.96
C ALA A 1030 -4.33 -9.95 -44.23
N GLY A 1031 -3.25 -10.72 -44.08
CA GLY A 1031 -2.58 -11.37 -45.21
C GLY A 1031 -3.45 -12.42 -45.91
N SER A 1032 -4.18 -13.23 -45.14
CA SER A 1032 -5.06 -14.28 -45.69
C SER A 1032 -6.23 -13.66 -46.48
N VAL A 1033 -6.86 -12.62 -45.92
CA VAL A 1033 -7.96 -11.89 -46.57
C VAL A 1033 -7.46 -11.17 -47.84
N ALA A 1034 -6.33 -10.47 -47.77
CA ALA A 1034 -5.74 -9.80 -48.92
C ALA A 1034 -5.38 -10.80 -50.03
N GLY A 1035 -4.76 -11.92 -49.68
CA GLY A 1035 -4.41 -12.99 -50.63
C GLY A 1035 -5.64 -13.61 -51.30
N ALA A 1036 -6.72 -13.86 -50.55
CA ALA A 1036 -7.98 -14.36 -51.10
C ALA A 1036 -8.63 -13.36 -52.06
N ALA A 1037 -8.64 -12.07 -51.72
CA ALA A 1037 -9.16 -11.01 -52.58
C ALA A 1037 -8.35 -10.88 -53.89
N LEU A 1038 -7.01 -10.92 -53.80
CA LEU A 1038 -6.12 -10.91 -54.96
C LEU A 1038 -6.34 -12.15 -55.85
N LEU A 1039 -6.46 -13.33 -55.26
CA LEU A 1039 -6.71 -14.56 -55.99
C LEU A 1039 -8.06 -14.51 -56.72
N ALA A 1040 -9.11 -13.99 -56.06
CA ALA A 1040 -10.42 -13.78 -56.67
C ALA A 1040 -10.39 -12.79 -57.84
N LEU A 1041 -9.65 -11.68 -57.70
CA LEU A 1041 -9.44 -10.72 -58.79
C LEU A 1041 -8.72 -11.36 -59.98
N LEU A 1042 -7.65 -12.12 -59.74
CA LEU A 1042 -6.91 -12.84 -60.79
C LEU A 1042 -7.83 -13.82 -61.54
N ALA A 1043 -8.67 -14.56 -60.84
CA ALA A 1043 -9.65 -15.44 -61.49
C ALA A 1043 -10.66 -14.64 -62.35
N ALA A 1044 -11.14 -13.49 -61.85
CA ALA A 1044 -12.06 -12.63 -62.59
C ALA A 1044 -11.46 -12.04 -63.88
N PHE A 1045 -10.15 -11.81 -63.92
CA PHE A 1045 -9.41 -11.35 -65.11
C PHE A 1045 -8.92 -12.48 -66.03
N GLY A 1046 -9.35 -13.73 -65.81
CA GLY A 1046 -9.07 -14.85 -66.71
C GLY A 1046 -7.68 -15.48 -66.58
N THR A 1047 -6.93 -15.20 -65.51
CA THR A 1047 -5.68 -15.93 -65.23
C THR A 1047 -5.98 -17.36 -64.77
N PRO A 1048 -5.36 -18.41 -65.35
CA PRO A 1048 -5.61 -19.79 -64.94
C PRO A 1048 -5.08 -20.04 -63.52
N ALA A 1049 -5.99 -20.39 -62.61
CA ALA A 1049 -5.71 -20.73 -61.22
C ALA A 1049 -6.15 -22.18 -60.93
N PRO A 1050 -5.31 -23.19 -61.22
CA PRO A 1050 -5.68 -24.61 -61.20
C PRO A 1050 -6.11 -25.13 -59.82
N HIS A 1051 -5.78 -24.40 -58.74
CA HIS A 1051 -6.15 -24.75 -57.36
C HIS A 1051 -7.02 -23.66 -56.70
N PHE A 1052 -7.70 -22.82 -57.48
CA PHE A 1052 -8.47 -21.67 -57.02
C PHE A 1052 -9.39 -21.97 -55.83
N ILE A 1053 -10.29 -22.95 -55.97
CA ILE A 1053 -11.28 -23.30 -54.94
C ILE A 1053 -10.57 -23.82 -53.67
N ALA A 1054 -9.55 -24.67 -53.83
CA ALA A 1054 -8.81 -25.24 -52.71
C ALA A 1054 -8.01 -24.19 -51.92
N ALA A 1055 -7.40 -23.21 -52.61
CA ALA A 1055 -6.66 -22.13 -51.97
C ALA A 1055 -7.58 -21.12 -51.26
N LEU A 1056 -8.75 -20.82 -51.84
CA LEU A 1056 -9.77 -19.98 -51.20
C LEU A 1056 -10.35 -20.62 -49.95
N THR A 1057 -10.68 -21.91 -49.99
CA THR A 1057 -11.19 -22.64 -48.82
C THR A 1057 -10.12 -22.73 -47.73
N ALA A 1058 -8.87 -23.05 -48.08
CA ALA A 1058 -7.77 -23.07 -47.12
C ALA A 1058 -7.51 -21.69 -46.49
N SER A 1059 -7.50 -20.61 -47.29
CA SER A 1059 -7.32 -19.24 -46.79
C SER A 1059 -8.48 -18.81 -45.89
N ALA A 1060 -9.72 -19.17 -46.23
CA ALA A 1060 -10.90 -18.92 -45.39
C ALA A 1060 -10.80 -19.65 -44.05
N VAL A 1061 -10.39 -20.92 -44.05
CA VAL A 1061 -10.17 -21.70 -42.80
C VAL A 1061 -9.11 -21.05 -41.92
N VAL A 1062 -7.97 -20.63 -42.50
CA VAL A 1062 -6.90 -19.94 -41.75
C VAL A 1062 -7.38 -18.60 -41.20
N ALA A 1063 -8.09 -17.80 -42.00
CA ALA A 1063 -8.64 -16.52 -41.57
C ALA A 1063 -9.66 -16.69 -40.44
N VAL A 1064 -10.57 -17.65 -40.54
CA VAL A 1064 -11.56 -17.97 -39.49
C VAL A 1064 -10.84 -18.45 -38.23
N ALA A 1065 -9.86 -19.35 -38.35
CA ALA A 1065 -9.08 -19.82 -37.20
C ALA A 1065 -8.32 -18.68 -36.51
N ALA A 1066 -7.69 -17.78 -37.29
CA ALA A 1066 -7.00 -16.61 -36.77
C ALA A 1066 -7.98 -15.62 -36.10
N ALA A 1067 -9.18 -15.46 -36.66
CA ALA A 1067 -10.23 -14.61 -36.08
C ALA A 1067 -10.78 -15.20 -34.78
N ILE A 1068 -11.06 -16.50 -34.72
CA ILE A 1068 -11.50 -17.20 -33.50
C ILE A 1068 -10.41 -17.11 -32.43
N ALA A 1069 -9.15 -17.43 -32.77
CA ALA A 1069 -8.04 -17.31 -31.84
C ALA A 1069 -7.84 -15.86 -31.38
N GLY A 1070 -8.04 -14.90 -32.28
CA GLY A 1070 -8.01 -13.48 -31.97
C GLY A 1070 -9.15 -13.06 -31.04
N TRP A 1071 -10.36 -13.60 -31.23
CA TRP A 1071 -11.52 -13.33 -30.38
C TRP A 1071 -11.33 -13.90 -28.96
N VAL A 1072 -10.91 -15.16 -28.86
CA VAL A 1072 -10.60 -15.83 -27.59
C VAL A 1072 -9.51 -15.09 -26.80
N LYS A 1073 -8.51 -14.53 -27.50
CA LYS A 1073 -7.43 -13.73 -26.89
C LYS A 1073 -7.77 -12.24 -26.73
N GLY A 1074 -8.99 -11.79 -27.05
CA GLY A 1074 -9.39 -10.38 -26.94
C GLY A 1074 -8.74 -9.42 -27.95
N CYS A 1075 -8.09 -9.94 -28.99
CA CYS A 1075 -7.32 -9.17 -29.97
C CYS A 1075 -8.17 -8.37 -30.97
N LEU A 1076 -9.49 -8.62 -31.06
CA LEU A 1076 -10.39 -8.04 -32.05
C LEU A 1076 -11.28 -6.90 -31.50
N GLY A 1077 -11.13 -6.54 -30.21
CA GLY A 1077 -11.79 -5.37 -29.63
C GLY A 1077 -11.11 -4.05 -30.01
N CYS A 1078 -11.89 -3.00 -30.27
CA CYS A 1078 -11.37 -1.64 -30.46
C CYS A 1078 -10.66 -1.19 -29.18
N GLY A 1079 -9.37 -0.88 -29.28
CA GLY A 1079 -8.42 -0.78 -28.17
C GLY A 1079 -8.56 0.43 -27.24
N ARG A 1080 -9.77 0.75 -26.75
CA ARG A 1080 -9.96 1.79 -25.72
C ARG A 1080 -11.01 1.51 -24.64
N CYS A 1081 -11.70 0.36 -24.62
CA CYS A 1081 -12.84 0.18 -23.69
C CYS A 1081 -12.84 -1.09 -22.82
N CYS A 1082 -11.81 -1.93 -22.81
CA CYS A 1082 -11.86 -3.20 -22.06
C CYS A 1082 -10.71 -3.44 -21.07
N SER A 1083 -10.12 -2.37 -20.51
CA SER A 1083 -9.23 -2.46 -19.35
C SER A 1083 -9.67 -1.45 -18.29
N SER A 1084 -10.73 -1.81 -17.55
CA SER A 1084 -11.20 -1.15 -16.33
C SER A 1084 -12.09 -2.09 -15.51
#